data_AF-A0A369SLE1-F1
#
_entry.id   AF-A0A369SLE1-F1
#
_cell.length_a   1.000
_cell.length_b   1.000
_cell.length_c   1.000
_cell.angle_alpha   90.00
_cell.angle_beta   90.00
_cell.angle_gamma   90.00
#
_symmetry.space_group_name_H-M   'P 1'
#
loop_
_entity.id
_entity.type
_entity.pdbx_description
1 polymer ?
#
loop_
_entity_poly.entity_id
_entity_poly.type
_entity_poly.pdbx_seq_one_letter_code
_entity_poly.pdbx_strand_id
1 'polypeptide(L)'
;MGFYPSKPKMEKSPTVEGNGTSQKETKTVEFNENDKTDDADNENELPDNVIHDKGLSYQRHDIVNKRSKKLIRLKDGMPEHPLIQGRYIFVKDHYDGIDILGTQKKIEAPNFRQAGSNYNVYGFGQPTCEGLENILYQLVKSGKKDIIVLNTKQEPVLFVYDDMDFRPYSIRKPEDLDSTTIDYNLKSGEELECLETEIKEEVIDYATKGALFVSSATENQYKFYFYNDTSNLDAEPHQYRAAYVDDLCTTQEIYWRQIFYLTSMKYFRLPIPEDYFPEEKTIDSFINIFKNVSRWSQRGSHSPSLLFSCLDGRVRTTTAMVLGCLMLGHKHGFPSEAMKDPVPVVDNAPDYENGEYSIIRQLMQIMPNGLKRKQEVDVIIDNCAKTDNIRELIFQCKQKLISADPNESIKNISAKKYWLLKGRNYLEKYYLLIVFNCYLEEQFPQNFPVAYSDWININSQYYRVLSHIDGIERHEMPTILIPERRVMVEDDCTSYDVLSSYVELGVSNFRNLQGLPVYGMAQPTKEGLARVVAMLLDRRHDHPKIIAFNLREDLVIQADQSTYSVREVGNLNQLLLMNGMSANTIEKMEFKLKQELLSKSKHTIYESPGNGPKKVGLTEILTSREIFEQQIRETPQLLYYRMPIKDEQSPPEETFDYLMSIVKDLPEIYQDEDGPAFIFHCLDGKSRTTICMAIVGLIWCNKRGFPTGTRPGEQEPACVPNAKYTCGEFAVVRKLVRILPNGHQMKREVDYILDKMSETMTPMHYHIREVIFSYYNKV
;
A
#
# COMPACT_ATOMS: atom_id res chain seq x y z
N MET A 1 16.89 37.93 27.46
CA MET A 1 17.31 39.13 26.70
C MET A 1 17.75 38.63 25.32
N GLY A 2 17.15 38.97 24.20
CA GLY A 2 16.55 40.25 23.83
C GLY A 2 17.49 40.98 22.88
N PHE A 3 17.20 40.86 21.58
CA PHE A 3 17.43 41.81 20.47
C PHE A 3 18.85 42.37 20.16
N TYR A 4 19.31 42.07 18.93
CA TYR A 4 19.91 42.92 17.85
C TYR A 4 20.74 44.20 18.19
N PRO A 5 21.61 44.77 17.30
CA PRO A 5 22.00 44.40 15.92
C PRO A 5 23.50 44.61 15.51
N SER A 6 23.81 44.30 14.24
CA SER A 6 24.74 44.96 13.27
C SER A 6 26.29 45.04 13.48
N LYS A 7 27.01 44.22 12.68
CA LYS A 7 28.13 44.46 11.70
C LYS A 7 29.08 45.70 11.86
N PRO A 8 30.33 45.71 11.29
CA PRO A 8 31.14 44.65 10.62
C PRO A 8 32.71 44.70 10.79
N LYS A 9 33.38 43.75 10.10
CA LYS A 9 34.73 43.72 9.45
C LYS A 9 35.96 43.11 10.17
N MET A 10 36.47 42.02 9.54
CA MET A 10 37.86 41.61 9.14
C MET A 10 39.04 42.12 10.00
N GLU A 11 40.08 41.36 10.39
CA GLU A 11 40.87 40.32 9.72
C GLU A 11 41.89 39.66 10.72
N LYS A 12 42.30 38.41 10.46
CA LYS A 12 43.60 37.72 10.72
C LYS A 12 44.05 37.25 12.14
N SER A 13 44.45 35.97 12.14
CA SER A 13 45.15 35.06 13.09
C SER A 13 46.62 35.44 13.38
N PRO A 14 47.47 34.67 14.14
CA PRO A 14 47.35 33.36 14.85
C PRO A 14 47.81 33.44 16.35
N THR A 15 47.83 32.42 17.22
CA THR A 15 48.79 31.28 17.36
C THR A 15 48.44 30.44 18.62
N VAL A 16 49.03 29.24 18.71
CA VAL A 16 48.74 28.06 19.55
C VAL A 16 49.50 28.03 20.91
N GLU A 17 49.07 27.11 21.81
CA GLU A 17 49.72 26.49 23.00
C GLU A 17 49.12 26.89 24.36
N GLY A 18 48.83 26.01 25.34
CA GLY A 18 48.98 24.55 25.44
C GLY A 18 48.48 23.99 26.79
N ASN A 19 48.20 22.69 26.77
CA ASN A 19 48.20 21.65 27.83
C ASN A 19 47.51 21.82 29.19
N GLY A 20 46.59 20.88 29.44
CA GLY A 20 45.96 20.57 30.72
C GLY A 20 46.70 19.51 31.55
N THR A 21 46.36 19.50 32.84
CA THR A 21 46.88 18.65 33.92
C THR A 21 45.85 17.62 34.40
N SER A 22 46.37 16.63 35.12
CA SER A 22 45.91 15.26 35.36
C SER A 22 45.23 14.98 36.70
N GLN A 23 44.70 13.74 36.84
CA GLN A 23 44.58 12.93 38.09
C GLN A 23 43.46 13.37 39.08
N LYS A 24 42.74 12.50 39.82
CA LYS A 24 43.16 11.29 40.58
C LYS A 24 41.95 10.44 41.05
N GLU A 25 42.23 9.18 41.40
CA GLU A 25 41.34 8.09 41.83
C GLU A 25 40.94 8.04 43.33
N THR A 26 39.87 7.25 43.59
CA THR A 26 39.58 6.32 44.73
C THR A 26 39.26 6.84 46.14
N LYS A 27 38.12 6.37 46.69
CA LYS A 27 38.08 5.34 47.76
C LYS A 27 36.65 4.84 48.11
N THR A 28 36.59 3.53 48.37
CA THR A 28 35.55 2.58 48.83
C THR A 28 35.23 2.68 50.33
N VAL A 29 34.05 2.19 50.77
CA VAL A 29 33.80 1.38 52.01
C VAL A 29 32.49 0.56 51.87
N GLU A 30 32.52 -0.72 52.28
CA GLU A 30 31.39 -1.69 52.38
C GLU A 30 31.04 -2.07 53.85
N PHE A 31 29.91 -2.80 53.99
CA PHE A 31 29.48 -3.81 55.01
C PHE A 31 28.90 -3.34 56.37
N ASN A 32 27.65 -3.74 56.73
CA ASN A 32 27.30 -5.07 57.28
C ASN A 32 25.81 -5.28 57.70
N GLU A 33 25.51 -6.57 57.90
CA GLU A 33 24.31 -7.40 58.17
C GLU A 33 23.45 -7.29 59.48
N ASN A 34 22.20 -7.80 59.38
CA ASN A 34 21.41 -8.75 60.24
C ASN A 34 20.50 -8.39 61.45
N ASP A 35 19.44 -9.25 61.54
CA ASP A 35 18.49 -9.67 62.62
C ASP A 35 17.18 -8.86 62.89
N LYS A 36 15.97 -9.41 62.63
CA LYS A 36 15.08 -10.33 63.43
C LYS A 36 14.46 -9.62 64.68
N THR A 37 13.15 -9.63 64.99
CA THR A 37 12.15 -10.72 65.23
C THR A 37 10.73 -10.12 65.49
N ASP A 38 9.66 -10.89 65.18
CA ASP A 38 8.38 -11.17 65.91
C ASP A 38 7.43 -10.02 66.37
N ASP A 39 6.08 -10.09 66.39
CA ASP A 39 5.09 -11.20 66.38
C ASP A 39 3.64 -10.66 66.19
N ALA A 40 2.77 -11.57 65.69
CA ALA A 40 1.31 -11.79 65.88
C ALA A 40 0.24 -10.65 65.78
N ASP A 41 -0.79 -10.81 64.92
CA ASP A 41 -2.08 -11.44 65.30
C ASP A 41 -3.19 -11.42 64.19
N ASN A 42 -3.80 -12.61 64.00
CA ASN A 42 -5.17 -13.00 63.63
C ASN A 42 -5.95 -12.55 62.36
N GLU A 43 -6.26 -13.58 61.55
CA GLU A 43 -7.59 -14.05 61.08
C GLU A 43 -8.66 -13.02 60.61
N ASN A 44 -8.98 -13.00 59.30
CA ASN A 44 -10.11 -13.74 58.70
C ASN A 44 -10.52 -13.21 57.30
N GLU A 45 -10.93 -14.17 56.47
CA GLU A 45 -11.93 -14.11 55.39
C GLU A 45 -11.62 -13.52 53.99
N LEU A 46 -12.23 -14.21 53.02
CA LEU A 46 -12.14 -14.14 51.55
C LEU A 46 -12.64 -12.81 50.95
N PRO A 47 -12.25 -12.47 49.71
CA PRO A 47 -12.74 -11.28 49.04
C PRO A 47 -14.02 -11.59 48.25
N ASP A 48 -15.11 -10.89 48.54
CA ASP A 48 -16.21 -10.75 47.61
C ASP A 48 -16.63 -9.28 47.46
N ASN A 49 -16.52 -8.85 46.20
CA ASN A 49 -17.15 -7.72 45.54
C ASN A 49 -18.21 -6.95 46.34
N VAL A 50 -17.98 -5.66 46.57
CA VAL A 50 -18.82 -4.51 46.17
C VAL A 50 -18.02 -3.23 46.50
N ILE A 51 -17.52 -2.52 45.50
CA ILE A 51 -17.19 -1.10 45.64
C ILE A 51 -18.07 -0.34 44.65
N HIS A 52 -18.95 0.48 45.23
CA HIS A 52 -19.69 1.53 44.57
C HIS A 52 -18.74 2.44 43.77
N ASP A 53 -18.89 2.44 42.45
CA ASP A 53 -18.33 3.47 41.59
C ASP A 53 -19.10 4.79 41.81
N LYS A 54 -18.56 5.62 42.69
CA LYS A 54 -18.86 7.05 42.79
C LYS A 54 -17.54 7.78 42.76
N GLY A 55 -17.14 8.28 41.59
CA GLY A 55 -16.05 9.24 41.54
C GLY A 55 -15.37 9.53 40.21
N LEU A 56 -16.07 9.56 39.07
CA LEU A 56 -15.50 10.04 37.81
C LEU A 56 -16.50 10.91 37.03
N SER A 57 -17.05 11.93 37.70
CA SER A 57 -17.93 12.92 37.05
C SER A 57 -17.53 14.36 37.34
N TYR A 58 -16.25 14.68 37.51
CA TYR A 58 -15.79 16.08 37.54
C TYR A 58 -14.32 16.16 37.09
N GLN A 59 -14.03 15.89 35.81
CA GLN A 59 -12.79 16.30 35.14
C GLN A 59 -12.82 16.12 33.61
N ARG A 60 -13.98 16.34 32.97
CA ARG A 60 -14.16 16.26 31.50
C ARG A 60 -14.39 17.61 30.81
N HIS A 61 -14.04 18.72 31.44
CA HIS A 61 -14.31 20.07 30.89
C HIS A 61 -13.08 20.91 30.53
N ASP A 62 -11.83 20.41 30.65
CA ASP A 62 -10.64 21.24 30.43
C ASP A 62 -9.60 20.69 29.42
N ILE A 63 -10.04 19.92 28.41
CA ILE A 63 -9.18 19.57 27.25
C ILE A 63 -9.91 19.82 25.91
N VAL A 64 -10.75 20.86 25.84
CA VAL A 64 -11.11 21.44 24.54
C VAL A 64 -9.98 22.41 24.18
N ASN A 65 -9.02 21.87 23.41
CA ASN A 65 -7.94 22.63 22.81
C ASN A 65 -8.47 23.95 22.22
N LYS A 66 -7.84 25.07 22.59
CA LYS A 66 -7.87 26.33 21.85
C LYS A 66 -7.34 26.09 20.42
N ARG A 67 -8.13 25.45 19.55
CA ARG A 67 -7.90 25.51 18.11
C ARG A 67 -8.19 26.95 17.71
N SER A 68 -7.17 27.65 17.23
CA SER A 68 -7.34 29.00 16.67
C SER A 68 -8.44 28.94 15.60
N LYS A 69 -9.50 29.74 15.78
CA LYS A 69 -10.59 29.85 14.82
C LYS A 69 -10.02 30.35 13.49
N LYS A 70 -9.84 29.44 12.54
CA LYS A 70 -9.39 29.79 11.19
C LYS A 70 -10.60 30.21 10.39
N LEU A 71 -10.55 31.44 9.90
CA LEU A 71 -11.54 31.97 8.99
C LEU A 71 -11.05 31.81 7.55
N ILE A 72 -11.98 31.72 6.60
CA ILE A 72 -11.68 31.59 5.18
C ILE A 72 -12.60 32.47 4.34
N ARG A 73 -12.11 32.80 3.14
CA ARG A 73 -12.84 33.37 2.02
C ARG A 73 -12.40 32.67 0.74
N LEU A 74 -13.30 31.99 0.02
CA LEU A 74 -12.93 31.25 -1.20
C LEU A 74 -12.74 32.14 -2.43
N LYS A 75 -13.45 33.27 -2.51
CA LYS A 75 -13.36 34.26 -3.60
C LYS A 75 -13.45 35.67 -3.06
N ASP A 76 -12.73 36.60 -3.67
CA ASP A 76 -12.82 38.02 -3.32
C ASP A 76 -14.26 38.52 -3.41
N GLY A 77 -14.68 39.25 -2.37
CA GLY A 77 -16.06 39.75 -2.23
C GLY A 77 -16.99 38.86 -1.39
N MET A 78 -16.61 37.62 -1.07
CA MET A 78 -17.42 36.75 -0.20
C MET A 78 -17.30 37.09 1.29
N PRO A 79 -18.33 36.78 2.10
CA PRO A 79 -18.22 36.85 3.55
C PRO A 79 -17.12 35.90 4.04
N GLU A 80 -16.35 36.37 5.00
CA GLU A 80 -15.38 35.55 5.72
C GLU A 80 -16.12 34.69 6.77
N HIS A 81 -15.82 33.40 6.83
CA HIS A 81 -16.54 32.47 7.72
C HIS A 81 -15.60 31.39 8.32
N PRO A 82 -15.97 30.76 9.44
CA PRO A 82 -15.12 29.75 10.08
C PRO A 82 -15.02 28.44 9.30
N LEU A 83 -13.87 27.80 9.42
CA LEU A 83 -13.63 26.42 8.99
C LEU A 83 -13.99 25.42 10.10
N ILE A 84 -14.65 24.33 9.72
CA ILE A 84 -14.94 23.19 10.58
C ILE A 84 -13.65 22.43 10.86
N GLN A 85 -13.41 22.14 12.14
CA GLN A 85 -12.16 21.56 12.64
C GLN A 85 -10.89 22.32 12.19
N GLY A 86 -11.05 23.60 11.78
CA GLY A 86 -10.00 24.43 11.21
C GLY A 86 -9.51 24.02 9.82
N ARG A 87 -10.25 23.17 9.08
CA ARG A 87 -9.82 22.62 7.78
C ARG A 87 -10.92 22.51 6.72
N TYR A 88 -12.18 22.38 7.09
CA TYR A 88 -13.23 21.97 6.17
C TYR A 88 -14.37 22.98 6.06
N ILE A 89 -15.14 22.87 4.98
CA ILE A 89 -16.41 23.58 4.75
C ILE A 89 -17.51 22.57 4.44
N PHE A 90 -18.77 22.97 4.55
CA PHE A 90 -19.91 22.14 4.14
C PHE A 90 -20.35 22.42 2.71
N VAL A 91 -20.58 21.37 1.94
CA VAL A 91 -21.06 21.44 0.56
C VAL A 91 -22.26 20.51 0.39
N LYS A 92 -23.31 20.99 -0.26
CA LYS A 92 -24.54 20.24 -0.53
C LYS A 92 -24.22 18.98 -1.33
N ASP A 93 -24.80 17.86 -0.90
CA ASP A 93 -24.57 16.59 -1.60
C ASP A 93 -25.34 16.50 -2.90
N HIS A 94 -26.49 17.16 -3.02
CA HIS A 94 -27.31 17.16 -4.24
C HIS A 94 -26.84 18.26 -5.20
N TYR A 95 -25.93 17.89 -6.09
CA TYR A 95 -25.40 18.73 -7.18
C TYR A 95 -25.77 18.18 -8.57
N ASP A 96 -25.65 19.02 -9.60
CA ASP A 96 -25.95 18.63 -10.97
C ASP A 96 -25.05 17.50 -11.47
N GLY A 97 -25.68 16.42 -11.97
CA GLY A 97 -24.98 15.24 -12.46
C GLY A 97 -24.73 14.14 -11.42
N ILE A 98 -25.14 14.33 -10.15
CA ILE A 98 -25.06 13.26 -9.14
C ILE A 98 -25.93 12.03 -9.52
N ASP A 99 -27.05 12.26 -10.18
CA ASP A 99 -28.07 11.25 -10.46
C ASP A 99 -28.16 10.94 -11.97
N ILE A 100 -27.65 9.77 -12.36
CA ILE A 100 -27.68 9.30 -13.75
C ILE A 100 -28.93 8.46 -14.05
N LEU A 101 -29.64 7.98 -13.02
CA LEU A 101 -30.88 7.21 -13.18
C LEU A 101 -32.15 8.05 -13.11
N GLY A 102 -32.03 9.34 -12.77
CA GLY A 102 -33.16 10.26 -12.69
C GLY A 102 -34.14 9.91 -11.57
N THR A 103 -33.67 9.29 -10.48
CA THR A 103 -34.48 8.97 -9.30
C THR A 103 -34.54 10.11 -8.29
N GLN A 104 -33.58 11.03 -8.27
CA GLN A 104 -33.58 12.21 -7.40
C GLN A 104 -34.86 13.02 -7.58
N LYS A 105 -35.22 13.37 -8.81
CA LYS A 105 -36.43 14.17 -9.10
C LYS A 105 -37.74 13.43 -8.81
N LYS A 106 -37.71 12.10 -8.64
CA LYS A 106 -38.90 11.27 -8.45
C LYS A 106 -39.16 10.93 -6.99
N ILE A 107 -38.09 10.72 -6.23
CA ILE A 107 -38.14 10.20 -4.86
C ILE A 107 -37.07 10.82 -3.94
N GLU A 108 -36.45 11.94 -4.32
CA GLU A 108 -35.41 12.66 -3.53
C GLU A 108 -34.22 11.79 -3.07
N ALA A 109 -33.94 10.73 -3.85
CA ALA A 109 -32.81 9.83 -3.63
C ALA A 109 -32.07 9.57 -4.96
N PRO A 110 -30.79 9.96 -5.10
CA PRO A 110 -30.03 9.75 -6.32
C PRO A 110 -29.81 8.26 -6.60
N ASN A 111 -29.79 7.85 -7.86
CA ASN A 111 -29.38 6.53 -8.32
C ASN A 111 -30.01 5.31 -7.59
N PHE A 112 -31.24 5.43 -7.08
CA PHE A 112 -31.92 4.34 -6.37
C PHE A 112 -32.24 3.17 -7.31
N ARG A 113 -31.78 1.96 -6.96
CA ARG A 113 -31.91 0.77 -7.80
C ARG A 113 -31.81 -0.53 -7.02
N GLN A 114 -32.34 -1.60 -7.62
CA GLN A 114 -32.17 -2.99 -7.16
C GLN A 114 -31.10 -3.72 -7.98
N ALA A 115 -30.31 -4.59 -7.33
CA ALA A 115 -29.36 -5.52 -7.94
C ALA A 115 -30.07 -6.70 -8.61
N GLY A 116 -30.08 -6.73 -9.94
CA GLY A 116 -30.81 -7.73 -10.72
C GLY A 116 -32.27 -7.90 -10.28
N SER A 117 -32.86 -9.06 -10.58
CA SER A 117 -34.18 -9.48 -10.08
C SER A 117 -34.11 -10.52 -8.96
N ASN A 118 -32.94 -11.13 -8.75
CA ASN A 118 -32.78 -12.33 -7.94
C ASN A 118 -32.52 -12.04 -6.46
N TYR A 119 -32.06 -10.82 -6.13
CA TYR A 119 -31.70 -10.45 -4.76
C TYR A 119 -32.47 -9.23 -4.26
N ASN A 120 -32.83 -9.23 -2.98
CA ASN A 120 -33.40 -8.07 -2.28
C ASN A 120 -32.28 -7.12 -1.84
N VAL A 121 -31.44 -6.68 -2.79
CA VAL A 121 -30.31 -5.78 -2.54
C VAL A 121 -30.52 -4.51 -3.33
N TYR A 122 -30.41 -3.37 -2.66
CA TYR A 122 -30.70 -2.05 -3.21
C TYR A 122 -29.53 -1.09 -2.94
N GLY A 123 -29.32 -0.16 -3.86
CA GLY A 123 -28.30 0.89 -3.75
C GLY A 123 -28.85 2.26 -4.12
N PHE A 124 -28.38 3.31 -3.46
CA PHE A 124 -28.75 4.71 -3.71
C PHE A 124 -27.65 5.68 -3.27
N GLY A 125 -27.67 6.89 -3.81
CA GLY A 125 -26.89 8.02 -3.30
C GLY A 125 -27.54 8.63 -2.08
N GLN A 126 -26.87 9.59 -1.45
CA GLN A 126 -27.30 10.21 -0.21
C GLN A 126 -28.70 10.79 -0.39
N PRO A 127 -29.73 10.29 0.31
CA PRO A 127 -31.08 10.83 0.17
C PRO A 127 -31.24 12.05 1.08
N THR A 128 -32.29 12.84 0.82
CA THR A 128 -32.86 13.70 1.87
C THR A 128 -33.63 12.87 2.91
N CYS A 129 -34.18 13.52 3.95
CA CYS A 129 -35.05 12.81 4.90
C CYS A 129 -36.32 12.30 4.22
N GLU A 130 -37.00 13.13 3.43
CA GLU A 130 -38.17 12.71 2.64
C GLU A 130 -37.79 11.62 1.62
N GLY A 131 -36.62 11.73 0.99
CA GLY A 131 -36.17 10.73 0.03
C GLY A 131 -35.94 9.35 0.63
N LEU A 132 -35.41 9.30 1.86
CA LEU A 132 -35.29 8.06 2.62
C LEU A 132 -36.67 7.46 2.95
N GLU A 133 -37.61 8.30 3.40
CA GLU A 133 -38.99 7.87 3.66
C GLU A 133 -39.64 7.28 2.41
N ASN A 134 -39.47 7.92 1.26
CA ASN A 134 -39.98 7.46 -0.03
C ASN A 134 -39.42 6.09 -0.43
N ILE A 135 -38.11 5.86 -0.25
CA ILE A 135 -37.49 4.54 -0.49
C ILE A 135 -38.14 3.49 0.42
N LEU A 136 -38.21 3.75 1.73
CA LEU A 136 -38.74 2.80 2.69
C LEU A 136 -40.21 2.50 2.44
N TYR A 137 -41.01 3.52 2.12
CA TYR A 137 -42.41 3.37 1.74
C TYR A 137 -42.59 2.44 0.53
N GLN A 138 -41.78 2.61 -0.52
CA GLN A 138 -41.83 1.75 -1.70
C GLN A 138 -41.50 0.28 -1.36
N LEU A 139 -40.48 0.06 -0.52
CA LEU A 139 -40.09 -1.29 -0.11
C LEU A 139 -41.16 -1.97 0.74
N VAL A 140 -41.71 -1.25 1.74
CA VAL A 140 -42.79 -1.77 2.59
C VAL A 140 -44.04 -2.08 1.76
N LYS A 141 -44.40 -1.18 0.82
CA LYS A 141 -45.51 -1.39 -0.11
C LYS A 141 -45.31 -2.62 -1.00
N SER A 142 -44.06 -2.92 -1.37
CA SER A 142 -43.70 -4.14 -2.11
C SER A 142 -43.61 -5.42 -1.24
N GLY A 143 -43.99 -5.32 0.05
CA GLY A 143 -44.04 -6.45 0.98
C GLY A 143 -42.74 -6.76 1.70
N LYS A 144 -41.72 -5.89 1.61
CA LYS A 144 -40.46 -6.05 2.37
C LYS A 144 -40.68 -5.62 3.82
N LYS A 145 -40.35 -6.50 4.77
CA LYS A 145 -40.59 -6.25 6.19
C LYS A 145 -39.30 -6.05 6.97
N ASP A 146 -38.30 -6.89 6.75
CA ASP A 146 -37.00 -6.78 7.41
C ASP A 146 -36.04 -5.99 6.52
N ILE A 147 -35.55 -4.85 7.02
CA ILE A 147 -34.71 -3.93 6.25
C ILE A 147 -33.42 -3.67 7.02
N ILE A 148 -32.28 -3.79 6.35
CA ILE A 148 -30.98 -3.39 6.90
C ILE A 148 -30.41 -2.33 5.97
N VAL A 149 -30.15 -1.15 6.53
CA VAL A 149 -29.51 -0.04 5.83
C VAL A 149 -28.06 0.08 6.28
N LEU A 150 -27.15 0.08 5.32
CA LEU A 150 -25.71 0.15 5.47
C LEU A 150 -25.21 1.42 4.78
N ASN A 151 -24.90 2.44 5.57
CA ASN A 151 -24.31 3.66 5.02
C ASN A 151 -22.80 3.49 4.89
N THR A 152 -22.29 3.53 3.66
CA THR A 152 -20.89 3.25 3.34
C THR A 152 -19.98 4.49 3.33
N LYS A 153 -20.49 5.64 3.75
CA LYS A 153 -19.84 6.95 3.65
C LYS A 153 -18.81 7.16 4.76
N GLN A 154 -17.61 7.63 4.41
CA GLN A 154 -16.53 7.92 5.36
C GLN A 154 -16.54 9.38 5.81
N GLU A 155 -16.95 10.27 4.92
CA GLU A 155 -17.04 11.69 5.15
C GLU A 155 -18.27 12.02 6.04
N PRO A 156 -18.10 12.81 7.11
CA PRO A 156 -19.17 13.34 7.93
C PRO A 156 -20.21 14.13 7.12
N VAL A 157 -21.49 13.92 7.43
CA VAL A 157 -22.63 14.62 6.85
C VAL A 157 -23.46 15.29 7.93
N LEU A 158 -23.83 16.54 7.71
CA LEU A 158 -24.90 17.21 8.45
C LEU A 158 -26.09 17.48 7.53
N PHE A 159 -27.28 17.37 8.10
CA PHE A 159 -28.52 17.68 7.44
C PHE A 159 -29.04 19.01 7.94
N VAL A 160 -29.36 19.89 7.00
CA VAL A 160 -29.89 21.22 7.27
C VAL A 160 -31.36 21.23 6.86
N TYR A 161 -32.22 21.77 7.73
CA TYR A 161 -33.63 21.95 7.37
C TYR A 161 -33.77 23.11 6.38
N ASP A 162 -34.15 22.80 5.14
CA ASP A 162 -34.31 23.74 4.05
C ASP A 162 -35.41 23.27 3.10
N ASP A 163 -36.26 24.19 2.67
CA ASP A 163 -37.37 23.91 1.73
C ASP A 163 -38.26 22.73 2.19
N MET A 164 -38.68 22.76 3.45
CA MET A 164 -39.56 21.76 4.09
C MET A 164 -38.98 20.34 4.25
N ASP A 165 -37.68 20.15 4.04
CA ASP A 165 -37.00 18.86 4.19
C ASP A 165 -35.62 19.02 4.84
N PHE A 166 -35.06 17.93 5.35
CA PHE A 166 -33.68 17.87 5.81
C PHE A 166 -32.76 17.47 4.65
N ARG A 167 -31.93 18.41 4.20
CA ARG A 167 -31.04 18.24 3.05
C ARG A 167 -29.59 17.98 3.49
N PRO A 168 -28.89 17.00 2.87
CA PRO A 168 -27.55 16.58 3.27
C PRO A 168 -26.43 17.51 2.74
N TYR A 169 -25.47 17.79 3.63
CA TYR A 169 -24.23 18.53 3.34
C TYR A 169 -23.03 17.76 3.88
N SER A 170 -22.09 17.41 3.00
CA SER A 170 -20.82 16.78 3.39
C SER A 170 -19.74 17.81 3.59
N ILE A 171 -18.80 17.50 4.48
CA ILE A 171 -17.59 18.31 4.59
C ILE A 171 -16.65 18.09 3.40
N ARG A 172 -15.98 19.15 2.93
CA ARG A 172 -14.99 19.15 1.85
C ARG A 172 -13.81 20.08 2.17
N LYS A 173 -12.68 19.89 1.49
CA LYS A 173 -11.51 20.76 1.62
C LYS A 173 -11.70 22.02 0.76
N PRO A 174 -11.38 23.23 1.27
CA PRO A 174 -11.44 24.47 0.50
C PRO A 174 -10.68 24.42 -0.83
N GLU A 175 -9.54 23.72 -0.85
CA GLU A 175 -8.67 23.59 -2.01
C GLU A 175 -9.14 22.56 -3.04
N ASP A 176 -10.11 21.70 -2.70
CA ASP A 176 -10.66 20.67 -3.58
C ASP A 176 -12.15 20.46 -3.26
N LEU A 177 -12.97 21.36 -3.79
CA LEU A 177 -14.41 21.39 -3.55
C LEU A 177 -15.16 20.21 -4.17
N ASP A 178 -14.57 19.50 -5.12
CA ASP A 178 -15.23 18.38 -5.81
C ASP A 178 -14.91 17.02 -5.18
N SER A 179 -13.86 16.97 -4.35
CA SER A 179 -13.42 15.74 -3.71
C SER A 179 -14.03 15.55 -2.33
N THR A 180 -14.63 14.39 -2.12
CA THR A 180 -15.06 13.92 -0.79
C THR A 180 -14.03 13.04 -0.10
N THR A 181 -12.85 12.86 -0.71
CA THR A 181 -11.77 12.05 -0.14
C THR A 181 -11.17 12.77 1.06
N ILE A 182 -11.66 12.44 2.25
CA ILE A 182 -11.13 12.94 3.51
C ILE A 182 -10.56 11.77 4.30
N ASP A 183 -9.26 11.82 4.55
CA ASP A 183 -8.57 10.80 5.33
C ASP A 183 -8.84 11.01 6.82
N TYR A 184 -9.88 10.33 7.31
CA TYR A 184 -10.19 10.24 8.75
C TYR A 184 -9.52 9.04 9.43
N ASN A 185 -8.48 8.43 8.84
CA ASN A 185 -7.66 7.37 9.44
C ASN A 185 -8.48 6.20 10.04
N LEU A 186 -9.02 5.32 9.20
CA LEU A 186 -9.52 3.99 9.62
C LEU A 186 -10.51 3.97 10.79
N LYS A 187 -11.24 5.07 10.99
CA LYS A 187 -12.29 5.15 12.01
C LYS A 187 -13.38 4.12 11.73
N SER A 188 -13.83 3.47 12.79
CA SER A 188 -15.04 2.65 12.80
C SER A 188 -16.30 3.50 12.51
N GLY A 189 -17.41 2.82 12.19
CA GLY A 189 -18.69 3.48 11.98
C GLY A 189 -19.14 4.32 13.18
N GLU A 190 -18.97 3.78 14.40
CA GLU A 190 -19.32 4.46 15.65
C GLU A 190 -18.47 5.73 15.87
N GLU A 191 -17.17 5.67 15.60
CA GLU A 191 -16.29 6.83 15.71
C GLU A 191 -16.61 7.94 14.70
N LEU A 192 -17.15 7.59 13.53
CA LEU A 192 -17.64 8.57 12.55
C LEU A 192 -18.97 9.19 12.97
N GLU A 193 -19.84 8.43 13.60
CA GLU A 193 -21.10 8.95 14.16
C GLU A 193 -20.81 9.92 15.32
N CYS A 194 -19.90 9.58 16.24
CA CYS A 194 -19.45 10.52 17.28
C CYS A 194 -18.84 11.79 16.68
N LEU A 195 -18.03 11.65 15.63
CA LEU A 195 -17.43 12.79 14.94
C LEU A 195 -18.49 13.70 14.28
N GLU A 196 -19.56 13.15 13.70
CA GLU A 196 -20.67 13.96 13.17
C GLU A 196 -21.36 14.77 14.28
N THR A 197 -21.54 14.18 15.46
CA THR A 197 -22.08 14.88 16.63
C THR A 197 -21.14 15.99 17.12
N GLU A 198 -19.83 15.73 17.21
CA GLU A 198 -18.83 16.75 17.57
C GLU A 198 -18.83 17.91 16.57
N ILE A 199 -18.95 17.62 15.28
CA ILE A 199 -19.03 18.64 14.22
C ILE A 199 -20.34 19.43 14.33
N LYS A 200 -21.48 18.78 14.61
CA LYS A 200 -22.76 19.44 14.87
C LYS A 200 -22.66 20.42 16.04
N GLU A 201 -22.04 20.01 17.15
CA GLU A 201 -21.79 20.87 18.30
C GLU A 201 -20.87 22.05 17.97
N GLU A 202 -19.79 21.82 17.21
CA GLU A 202 -18.88 22.87 16.74
C GLU A 202 -19.63 23.92 15.87
N VAL A 203 -20.50 23.48 14.96
CA VAL A 203 -21.32 24.36 14.12
C VAL A 203 -22.24 25.24 14.97
N ILE A 204 -22.92 24.65 15.94
CA ILE A 204 -23.81 25.37 16.86
C ILE A 204 -23.02 26.35 17.73
N ASP A 205 -21.83 25.95 18.20
CA ASP A 205 -20.92 26.84 18.95
C ASP A 205 -20.54 28.07 18.12
N TYR A 206 -20.18 27.89 16.85
CA TYR A 206 -19.90 29.01 15.96
C TYR A 206 -21.12 29.91 15.74
N ALA A 207 -22.29 29.33 15.50
CA ALA A 207 -23.52 30.08 15.25
C ALA A 207 -24.02 30.86 16.48
N THR A 208 -23.82 30.33 17.69
CA THR A 208 -24.30 30.91 18.95
C THR A 208 -23.27 31.81 19.65
N LYS A 209 -21.99 31.40 19.70
CA LYS A 209 -20.92 32.15 20.38
C LYS A 209 -20.14 33.07 19.44
N GLY A 210 -20.20 32.88 18.13
CA GLY A 210 -19.65 33.82 17.13
C GLY A 210 -20.31 35.20 17.20
N ALA A 211 -21.55 35.27 17.69
CA ALA A 211 -22.29 36.49 17.95
C ALA A 211 -21.72 37.39 19.07
N LEU A 212 -20.77 36.89 19.88
CA LEU A 212 -20.27 37.61 21.05
C LEU A 212 -19.11 38.59 20.76
N PHE A 213 -18.56 38.60 19.52
CA PHE A 213 -17.34 39.36 19.19
C PHE A 213 -17.46 40.34 18.01
N VAL A 214 -18.62 40.44 17.34
CA VAL A 214 -18.84 41.39 16.25
C VAL A 214 -19.80 42.48 16.72
N SER A 215 -19.26 43.66 17.03
CA SER A 215 -19.99 44.83 17.56
C SER A 215 -20.96 45.49 16.57
N SER A 216 -21.23 44.87 15.42
CA SER A 216 -22.11 45.43 14.39
C SER A 216 -22.65 44.35 13.44
N ALA A 217 -23.59 43.52 13.89
CA ALA A 217 -24.58 42.87 13.01
C ALA A 217 -25.64 42.13 13.83
N THR A 218 -26.82 42.73 13.96
CA THR A 218 -28.03 42.07 14.47
C THR A 218 -28.62 41.02 13.51
N GLU A 219 -28.10 40.88 12.28
CA GLU A 219 -28.66 40.00 11.24
C GLU A 219 -27.99 38.62 11.11
N ASN A 220 -26.83 38.40 11.74
CA ASN A 220 -26.04 37.15 11.61
C ASN A 220 -26.05 36.26 12.87
N GLN A 221 -26.88 36.57 13.86
CA GLN A 221 -26.98 35.71 15.05
C GLN A 221 -27.64 34.37 14.67
N TYR A 222 -27.08 33.27 15.16
CA TYR A 222 -27.63 31.92 15.06
C TYR A 222 -27.62 31.28 13.66
N LYS A 223 -26.77 31.76 12.75
CA LYS A 223 -26.60 31.15 11.43
C LYS A 223 -25.19 30.61 11.23
N PHE A 224 -25.07 29.58 10.38
CA PHE A 224 -23.82 29.00 9.92
C PHE A 224 -23.78 28.92 8.39
N TYR A 225 -22.58 28.77 7.82
CA TYR A 225 -22.32 28.88 6.39
C TYR A 225 -22.22 27.51 5.70
N PHE A 226 -22.93 27.35 4.59
CA PHE A 226 -22.98 26.14 3.76
C PHE A 226 -22.92 26.51 2.28
N TYR A 227 -22.31 25.66 1.46
CA TYR A 227 -22.20 25.85 0.03
C TYR A 227 -23.23 24.99 -0.71
N ASN A 228 -24.04 25.60 -1.58
CA ASN A 228 -25.04 24.90 -2.37
C ASN A 228 -24.53 24.49 -3.76
N ASP A 229 -23.66 25.29 -4.36
CA ASP A 229 -23.08 25.08 -5.68
C ASP A 229 -21.56 25.32 -5.66
N THR A 230 -20.77 24.32 -6.06
CA THR A 230 -19.31 24.44 -6.18
C THR A 230 -18.86 24.93 -7.55
N SER A 231 -19.74 24.88 -8.55
CA SER A 231 -19.45 25.28 -9.93
C SER A 231 -19.59 26.79 -10.14
N ASN A 232 -20.50 27.43 -9.40
CA ASN A 232 -20.68 28.87 -9.40
C ASN A 232 -20.75 29.42 -7.96
N LEU A 233 -19.71 30.16 -7.58
CA LEU A 233 -19.62 30.70 -6.23
C LEU A 233 -20.21 32.12 -6.08
N ASP A 234 -20.83 32.71 -7.11
CA ASP A 234 -21.30 34.11 -7.05
C ASP A 234 -22.39 34.35 -5.99
N ALA A 235 -23.17 33.32 -5.65
CA ALA A 235 -24.21 33.36 -4.62
C ALA A 235 -23.81 32.63 -3.33
N GLU A 236 -22.53 32.30 -3.16
CA GLU A 236 -22.04 31.49 -2.03
C GLU A 236 -21.20 32.30 -1.03
N PRO A 237 -21.03 31.81 0.21
CA PRO A 237 -21.80 30.75 0.87
C PRO A 237 -23.20 31.20 1.34
N HIS A 238 -24.13 30.26 1.46
CA HIS A 238 -25.44 30.45 2.05
C HIS A 238 -25.41 30.34 3.57
N GLN A 239 -26.28 31.10 4.24
CA GLN A 239 -26.41 31.08 5.71
C GLN A 239 -27.70 30.38 6.14
N TYR A 240 -27.56 29.29 6.89
CA TYR A 240 -28.68 28.53 7.45
C TYR A 240 -28.70 28.64 8.97
N ARG A 241 -29.90 28.57 9.56
CA ARG A 241 -30.08 28.62 11.01
C ARG A 241 -29.45 27.38 11.66
N ALA A 242 -28.68 27.59 12.72
CA ALA A 242 -27.99 26.56 13.51
C ALA A 242 -27.92 26.98 14.99
N ALA A 243 -29.03 27.48 15.51
CA ALA A 243 -29.14 28.04 16.86
C ALA A 243 -29.26 26.95 17.92
N TYR A 244 -30.01 25.90 17.58
CA TYR A 244 -30.42 24.83 18.47
C TYR A 244 -30.03 23.48 17.89
N VAL A 245 -29.91 22.48 18.76
CA VAL A 245 -29.57 21.09 18.38
C VAL A 245 -30.58 20.52 17.37
N ASP A 246 -31.83 20.99 17.39
CA ASP A 246 -32.88 20.55 16.48
C ASP A 246 -32.82 21.19 15.08
N ASP A 247 -32.05 22.28 14.91
CA ASP A 247 -31.93 22.97 13.61
C ASP A 247 -31.09 22.14 12.60
N LEU A 248 -30.28 21.20 13.09
CA LEU A 248 -29.39 20.35 12.31
C LEU A 248 -29.59 18.88 12.68
N CYS A 249 -29.35 17.97 11.75
CA CYS A 249 -29.35 16.53 12.04
C CYS A 249 -28.07 15.83 11.60
N THR A 250 -27.59 14.86 12.38
CA THR A 250 -26.56 13.92 11.96
C THR A 250 -27.17 12.83 11.07
N THR A 251 -26.31 12.06 10.41
CA THR A 251 -26.77 10.91 9.63
C THR A 251 -27.57 9.94 10.50
N GLN A 252 -27.04 9.59 11.68
CA GLN A 252 -27.68 8.66 12.59
C GLN A 252 -29.10 9.12 13.00
N GLU A 253 -29.26 10.41 13.30
CA GLU A 253 -30.57 11.00 13.67
C GLU A 253 -31.60 10.87 12.54
N ILE A 254 -31.21 11.07 11.27
CA ILE A 254 -32.10 10.92 10.10
C ILE A 254 -32.58 9.47 9.95
N TYR A 255 -31.67 8.49 10.05
CA TYR A 255 -32.05 7.09 9.92
C TYR A 255 -32.85 6.58 11.13
N TRP A 256 -32.54 7.05 12.34
CA TRP A 256 -33.28 6.67 13.55
C TRP A 256 -34.72 7.17 13.56
N ARG A 257 -34.99 8.37 13.02
CA ARG A 257 -36.37 8.86 12.81
C ARG A 257 -37.22 7.85 12.06
N GLN A 258 -36.66 7.20 11.05
CA GLN A 258 -37.36 6.19 10.25
C GLN A 258 -37.53 4.86 11.01
N ILE A 259 -36.55 4.46 11.83
CA ILE A 259 -36.62 3.25 12.67
C ILE A 259 -37.77 3.33 13.69
N PHE A 260 -38.10 4.52 14.20
CA PHE A 260 -39.25 4.68 15.10
C PHE A 260 -40.58 4.33 14.42
N TYR A 261 -40.73 4.61 13.12
CA TYR A 261 -41.92 4.25 12.35
C TYR A 261 -41.85 2.82 11.80
N LEU A 262 -40.65 2.33 11.49
CA LEU A 262 -40.39 1.00 10.93
C LEU A 262 -39.45 0.21 11.84
N THR A 263 -40.00 -0.34 12.93
CA THR A 263 -39.23 -1.03 13.98
C THR A 263 -38.45 -2.27 13.54
N SER A 264 -38.77 -2.82 12.37
CA SER A 264 -38.05 -3.93 11.73
C SER A 264 -36.84 -3.47 10.90
N MET A 265 -36.63 -2.17 10.75
CA MET A 265 -35.46 -1.58 10.12
C MET A 265 -34.27 -1.53 11.09
N LYS A 266 -33.08 -1.85 10.59
CA LYS A 266 -31.80 -1.63 11.28
C LYS A 266 -30.91 -0.72 10.45
N TYR A 267 -30.13 0.11 11.12
CA TYR A 267 -29.17 1.02 10.50
C TYR A 267 -27.77 0.74 11.03
N PHE A 268 -26.78 0.75 10.14
CA PHE A 268 -25.36 0.62 10.46
C PHE A 268 -24.52 1.54 9.58
N ARG A 269 -23.52 2.20 10.16
CA ARG A 269 -22.46 2.90 9.44
C ARG A 269 -21.30 1.93 9.15
N LEU A 270 -21.00 1.68 7.88
CA LEU A 270 -19.95 0.77 7.41
C LEU A 270 -18.98 1.52 6.47
N PRO A 271 -18.02 2.28 6.99
CA PRO A 271 -17.18 3.16 6.17
C PRO A 271 -16.37 2.39 5.11
N ILE A 272 -16.65 2.66 3.82
CA ILE A 272 -15.90 2.11 2.69
C ILE A 272 -15.13 3.24 1.99
N PRO A 273 -13.81 3.09 1.79
CA PRO A 273 -13.02 4.05 1.03
C PRO A 273 -13.57 4.29 -0.37
N GLU A 274 -13.50 5.54 -0.83
CA GLU A 274 -13.94 5.91 -2.18
C GLU A 274 -13.14 5.16 -3.25
N ASP A 275 -11.82 5.22 -3.13
CA ASP A 275 -10.91 4.70 -4.14
C ASP A 275 -10.47 3.26 -3.90
N TYR A 276 -10.55 2.73 -2.67
CA TYR A 276 -9.99 1.42 -2.30
C TYR A 276 -11.05 0.38 -1.91
N PHE A 277 -10.67 -0.90 -1.90
CA PHE A 277 -11.52 -1.95 -1.32
C PHE A 277 -11.64 -1.75 0.21
N PRO A 278 -12.74 -2.17 0.86
CA PRO A 278 -12.84 -2.09 2.32
C PRO A 278 -11.70 -2.86 3.00
N GLU A 279 -11.16 -2.31 4.08
CA GLU A 279 -10.16 -3.02 4.87
C GLU A 279 -10.72 -4.28 5.52
N GLU A 280 -9.83 -5.19 5.89
CA GLU A 280 -10.18 -6.48 6.48
C GLU A 280 -11.10 -6.34 7.69
N LYS A 281 -10.83 -5.37 8.59
CA LYS A 281 -11.67 -5.08 9.76
C LYS A 281 -13.07 -4.56 9.39
N THR A 282 -13.19 -3.82 8.29
CA THR A 282 -14.49 -3.39 7.77
C THR A 282 -15.26 -4.57 7.21
N ILE A 283 -14.59 -5.51 6.53
CA ILE A 283 -15.20 -6.77 6.07
C ILE A 283 -15.66 -7.63 7.28
N ASP A 284 -14.86 -7.72 8.34
CA ASP A 284 -15.26 -8.41 9.57
C ASP A 284 -16.49 -7.77 10.20
N SER A 285 -16.52 -6.43 10.27
CA SER A 285 -17.67 -5.67 10.78
C SER A 285 -18.92 -5.94 9.94
N PHE A 286 -18.77 -5.94 8.60
CA PHE A 286 -19.84 -6.28 7.67
C PHE A 286 -20.39 -7.68 7.93
N ILE A 287 -19.54 -8.71 8.04
CA ILE A 287 -19.96 -10.09 8.34
C ILE A 287 -20.66 -10.18 9.71
N ASN A 288 -20.12 -9.51 10.73
CA ASN A 288 -20.67 -9.50 12.08
C ASN A 288 -22.07 -8.90 12.14
N ILE A 289 -22.38 -7.88 11.32
CA ILE A 289 -23.74 -7.35 11.19
C ILE A 289 -24.73 -8.47 10.83
N PHE A 290 -24.38 -9.37 9.92
CA PHE A 290 -25.24 -10.51 9.56
C PHE A 290 -25.27 -11.60 10.61
N LYS A 291 -24.16 -11.90 11.29
CA LYS A 291 -24.14 -12.86 12.40
C LYS A 291 -25.08 -12.46 13.53
N ASN A 292 -25.21 -11.15 13.77
CA ASN A 292 -26.08 -10.58 14.80
C ASN A 292 -27.55 -10.41 14.36
N VAL A 293 -27.87 -10.66 13.08
CA VAL A 293 -29.24 -10.72 12.60
C VAL A 293 -29.78 -12.11 12.86
N SER A 294 -30.73 -12.21 13.79
CA SER A 294 -31.39 -13.46 14.18
C SER A 294 -31.84 -14.24 12.92
N ARG A 295 -31.50 -15.53 12.88
CA ARG A 295 -31.84 -16.48 11.80
C ARG A 295 -31.01 -16.37 10.51
N TRP A 296 -29.92 -15.59 10.46
CA TRP A 296 -29.04 -15.55 9.29
C TRP A 296 -28.53 -16.95 8.88
N SER A 297 -28.12 -17.76 9.87
CA SER A 297 -27.61 -19.13 9.69
C SER A 297 -28.68 -20.19 9.44
N GLN A 298 -29.98 -19.86 9.56
CA GLN A 298 -31.06 -20.83 9.34
C GLN A 298 -31.40 -20.91 7.85
N ARG A 299 -31.18 -22.07 7.23
CA ARG A 299 -31.60 -22.35 5.84
C ARG A 299 -33.11 -22.19 5.69
N GLY A 300 -33.54 -21.51 4.63
CA GLY A 300 -34.96 -21.26 4.35
C GLY A 300 -35.60 -20.09 5.12
N SER A 301 -34.87 -19.41 6.01
CA SER A 301 -35.35 -18.16 6.62
C SER A 301 -35.42 -17.04 5.59
N HIS A 302 -36.43 -16.18 5.71
CA HIS A 302 -36.49 -14.93 4.95
C HIS A 302 -35.20 -14.13 5.20
N SER A 303 -34.56 -13.66 4.12
CA SER A 303 -33.43 -12.73 4.24
C SER A 303 -33.93 -11.30 4.28
N PRO A 304 -33.31 -10.44 5.10
CA PRO A 304 -33.61 -9.02 5.09
C PRO A 304 -33.30 -8.41 3.73
N SER A 305 -34.03 -7.34 3.38
CA SER A 305 -33.67 -6.46 2.28
C SER A 305 -32.46 -5.62 2.69
N LEU A 306 -31.41 -5.62 1.87
CA LEU A 306 -30.17 -4.89 2.13
C LEU A 306 -30.16 -3.60 1.31
N LEU A 307 -29.92 -2.49 1.98
CA LEU A 307 -29.89 -1.15 1.40
C LEU A 307 -28.50 -0.58 1.62
N PHE A 308 -27.84 -0.16 0.55
CA PHE A 308 -26.51 0.42 0.60
C PHE A 308 -26.55 1.87 0.11
N SER A 309 -25.96 2.79 0.88
CA SER A 309 -25.91 4.20 0.50
C SER A 309 -24.50 4.78 0.58
N CYS A 310 -24.12 5.62 -0.38
CA CYS A 310 -22.94 6.49 -0.29
C CYS A 310 -23.30 7.93 -0.70
N LEU A 311 -22.34 8.74 -1.15
CA LEU A 311 -22.64 10.08 -1.67
C LEU A 311 -23.50 10.02 -2.95
N ASP A 312 -22.96 9.51 -4.04
CA ASP A 312 -23.62 9.51 -5.35
C ASP A 312 -24.36 8.19 -5.63
N GLY A 313 -24.17 7.16 -4.82
CA GLY A 313 -24.77 5.85 -5.03
C GLY A 313 -24.09 5.04 -6.13
N ARG A 314 -22.87 5.39 -6.54
CA ARG A 314 -22.15 4.73 -7.63
C ARG A 314 -21.15 3.70 -7.12
N VAL A 315 -19.86 3.92 -7.32
CA VAL A 315 -18.78 2.93 -7.10
C VAL A 315 -18.80 2.29 -5.71
N ARG A 316 -18.83 3.10 -4.64
CA ARG A 316 -18.84 2.60 -3.24
C ARG A 316 -20.08 1.76 -2.96
N THR A 317 -21.25 2.27 -3.36
CA THR A 317 -22.53 1.57 -3.22
C THR A 317 -22.56 0.28 -4.03
N THR A 318 -22.12 0.29 -5.29
CA THR A 318 -22.04 -0.91 -6.14
C THR A 318 -21.12 -1.95 -5.52
N THR A 319 -19.96 -1.55 -4.98
CA THR A 319 -19.04 -2.47 -4.29
C THR A 319 -19.73 -3.15 -3.09
N ALA A 320 -20.43 -2.38 -2.26
CA ALA A 320 -21.15 -2.92 -1.11
C ALA A 320 -22.36 -3.79 -1.50
N MET A 321 -23.07 -3.42 -2.58
CA MET A 321 -24.12 -4.25 -3.17
C MET A 321 -23.59 -5.60 -3.62
N VAL A 322 -22.40 -5.64 -4.26
CA VAL A 322 -21.74 -6.89 -4.65
C VAL A 322 -21.43 -7.75 -3.42
N LEU A 323 -20.86 -7.17 -2.35
CA LEU A 323 -20.61 -7.90 -1.09
C LEU A 323 -21.91 -8.53 -0.53
N GLY A 324 -23.00 -7.75 -0.49
CA GLY A 324 -24.30 -8.23 -0.03
C GLY A 324 -24.91 -9.31 -0.92
N CYS A 325 -24.78 -9.17 -2.24
CA CYS A 325 -25.25 -10.17 -3.20
C CYS A 325 -24.44 -11.47 -3.12
N LEU A 326 -23.12 -11.41 -2.92
CA LEU A 326 -22.30 -12.60 -2.71
C LEU A 326 -22.73 -13.35 -1.44
N MET A 327 -22.95 -12.64 -0.33
CA MET A 327 -23.48 -13.26 0.91
C MET A 327 -24.84 -13.92 0.70
N LEU A 328 -25.73 -13.30 -0.08
CA LEU A 328 -27.03 -13.89 -0.40
C LEU A 328 -26.92 -15.04 -1.42
N GLY A 329 -25.96 -15.00 -2.33
CA GLY A 329 -25.66 -16.08 -3.27
C GLY A 329 -25.23 -17.36 -2.55
N HIS A 330 -24.36 -17.24 -1.54
CA HIS A 330 -23.99 -18.37 -0.67
C HIS A 330 -25.15 -18.89 0.18
N LYS A 331 -26.10 -18.02 0.54
CA LYS A 331 -27.28 -18.41 1.34
C LYS A 331 -28.37 -19.11 0.53
N HIS A 332 -28.69 -18.58 -0.65
CA HIS A 332 -29.87 -18.94 -1.44
C HIS A 332 -29.56 -19.58 -2.80
N GLY A 333 -28.28 -19.61 -3.18
CA GLY A 333 -27.83 -20.01 -4.51
C GLY A 333 -27.55 -18.80 -5.42
N PHE A 334 -26.61 -19.00 -6.34
CA PHE A 334 -26.24 -18.00 -7.34
C PHE A 334 -27.19 -18.00 -8.55
N PRO A 335 -27.23 -16.91 -9.35
CA PRO A 335 -28.02 -16.86 -10.58
C PRO A 335 -27.61 -17.97 -11.56
N SER A 336 -28.53 -18.39 -12.44
CA SER A 336 -28.31 -19.51 -13.35
C SER A 336 -27.08 -19.34 -14.25
N GLU A 337 -26.77 -18.10 -14.62
CA GLU A 337 -25.61 -17.68 -15.41
C GLU A 337 -24.30 -17.96 -14.69
N ALA A 338 -24.26 -17.74 -13.37
CA ALA A 338 -23.12 -18.06 -12.53
C ALA A 338 -22.96 -19.56 -12.33
N MET A 339 -24.04 -20.34 -12.45
CA MET A 339 -24.03 -21.79 -12.25
C MET A 339 -23.54 -22.59 -13.47
N LYS A 340 -23.45 -21.97 -14.65
CA LYS A 340 -22.87 -22.59 -15.86
C LYS A 340 -21.40 -22.98 -15.65
N ASP A 341 -20.90 -23.89 -16.48
CA ASP A 341 -19.48 -24.22 -16.50
C ASP A 341 -18.64 -23.01 -16.93
N PRO A 342 -17.54 -22.71 -16.23
CA PRO A 342 -16.69 -21.59 -16.58
C PRO A 342 -15.99 -21.83 -17.91
N VAL A 343 -15.91 -20.78 -18.72
CA VAL A 343 -15.14 -20.82 -19.96
C VAL A 343 -13.64 -20.81 -19.61
N PRO A 344 -12.84 -21.73 -20.18
CA PRO A 344 -11.39 -21.70 -19.99
C PRO A 344 -10.78 -20.40 -20.52
N VAL A 345 -9.84 -19.84 -19.75
CA VAL A 345 -9.08 -18.66 -20.17
C VAL A 345 -8.09 -19.04 -21.27
N VAL A 346 -8.02 -18.24 -22.32
CA VAL A 346 -7.08 -18.45 -23.44
C VAL A 346 -5.81 -17.62 -23.21
N ASP A 347 -4.69 -18.29 -22.97
CA ASP A 347 -3.44 -17.60 -22.59
C ASP A 347 -2.92 -16.59 -23.61
N ASN A 348 -3.15 -16.84 -24.91
CA ASN A 348 -2.54 -16.07 -26.00
C ASN A 348 -3.38 -14.86 -26.48
N ALA A 349 -4.57 -14.64 -25.92
CA ALA A 349 -5.45 -13.53 -26.30
C ALA A 349 -6.43 -13.22 -25.14
N PRO A 350 -6.00 -12.46 -24.10
CA PRO A 350 -6.87 -12.19 -22.98
C PRO A 350 -8.02 -11.27 -23.36
N ASP A 351 -9.19 -11.55 -22.81
CA ASP A 351 -10.35 -10.69 -22.90
C ASP A 351 -10.40 -9.72 -21.71
N TYR A 352 -9.90 -8.50 -21.95
CA TYR A 352 -9.89 -7.44 -20.94
C TYR A 352 -11.28 -6.93 -20.57
N GLU A 353 -12.28 -7.02 -21.46
CA GLU A 353 -13.67 -6.65 -21.15
C GLU A 353 -14.27 -7.67 -20.17
N ASN A 354 -13.88 -8.94 -20.31
CA ASN A 354 -14.22 -10.01 -19.37
C ASN A 354 -13.31 -10.11 -18.14
N GLY A 355 -12.46 -9.11 -17.90
CA GLY A 355 -11.65 -9.04 -16.69
C GLY A 355 -10.50 -10.03 -16.65
N GLU A 356 -10.02 -10.54 -17.79
CA GLU A 356 -8.91 -11.50 -17.89
C GLU A 356 -7.53 -10.84 -17.74
N TYR A 357 -7.41 -9.95 -16.76
CA TYR A 357 -6.14 -9.35 -16.38
C TYR A 357 -5.18 -10.42 -15.86
N SER A 358 -3.91 -10.24 -16.16
CA SER A 358 -2.88 -11.22 -15.82
C SER A 358 -2.76 -11.52 -14.33
N ILE A 359 -2.98 -10.52 -13.45
CA ILE A 359 -3.08 -10.73 -12.00
C ILE A 359 -4.30 -11.59 -11.60
N ILE A 360 -5.44 -11.42 -12.29
CA ILE A 360 -6.65 -12.22 -12.05
C ILE A 360 -6.39 -13.65 -12.51
N ARG A 361 -5.76 -13.84 -13.68
CA ARG A 361 -5.35 -15.17 -14.16
C ARG A 361 -4.43 -15.89 -13.18
N GLN A 362 -3.44 -15.20 -12.60
CA GLN A 362 -2.59 -15.77 -11.56
C GLN A 362 -3.37 -16.15 -10.31
N LEU A 363 -4.30 -15.30 -9.86
CA LEU A 363 -5.20 -15.63 -8.76
C LEU A 363 -5.98 -16.92 -9.04
N MET A 364 -6.48 -17.09 -10.27
CA MET A 364 -7.27 -18.27 -10.64
C MET A 364 -6.46 -19.56 -10.59
N GLN A 365 -5.15 -19.49 -10.84
CA GLN A 365 -4.25 -20.64 -10.80
C GLN A 365 -3.97 -21.11 -9.36
N ILE A 366 -3.88 -20.17 -8.41
CA ILE A 366 -3.60 -20.50 -7.00
C ILE A 366 -4.86 -20.70 -6.15
N MET A 367 -6.02 -20.26 -6.64
CA MET A 367 -7.29 -20.32 -5.92
C MET A 367 -8.05 -21.62 -6.23
N PRO A 368 -8.53 -22.36 -5.22
CA PRO A 368 -9.39 -23.52 -5.43
C PRO A 368 -10.66 -23.16 -6.22
N ASN A 369 -10.90 -23.86 -7.33
CA ASN A 369 -12.00 -23.57 -8.26
C ASN A 369 -12.02 -22.11 -8.74
N GLY A 370 -10.85 -21.48 -8.90
CA GLY A 370 -10.72 -20.05 -9.21
C GLY A 370 -11.66 -19.58 -10.32
N LEU A 371 -11.66 -20.23 -11.48
CA LEU A 371 -12.51 -19.84 -12.61
C LEU A 371 -14.01 -19.76 -12.25
N LYS A 372 -14.49 -20.68 -11.41
CA LYS A 372 -15.87 -20.67 -10.92
C LYS A 372 -16.12 -19.48 -9.99
N ARG A 373 -15.19 -19.20 -9.07
CA ARG A 373 -15.26 -18.06 -8.15
C ARG A 373 -15.29 -16.73 -8.87
N LYS A 374 -14.45 -16.59 -9.90
CA LYS A 374 -14.47 -15.42 -10.78
C LYS A 374 -15.81 -15.28 -11.48
N GLN A 375 -16.34 -16.34 -12.09
CA GLN A 375 -17.63 -16.30 -12.78
C GLN A 375 -18.79 -15.91 -11.86
N GLU A 376 -18.82 -16.44 -10.63
CA GLU A 376 -19.79 -16.03 -9.61
C GLU A 376 -19.72 -14.53 -9.35
N VAL A 377 -18.52 -13.99 -9.14
CA VAL A 377 -18.32 -12.55 -8.91
C VAL A 377 -18.69 -11.72 -10.14
N ASP A 378 -18.31 -12.14 -11.34
CA ASP A 378 -18.60 -11.42 -12.59
C ASP A 378 -20.10 -11.23 -12.80
N VAL A 379 -20.87 -12.31 -12.62
CA VAL A 379 -22.34 -12.28 -12.75
C VAL A 379 -22.97 -11.40 -11.67
N ILE A 380 -22.43 -11.40 -10.44
CA ILE A 380 -22.93 -10.50 -9.39
C ILE A 380 -22.61 -9.04 -9.71
N ILE A 381 -21.41 -8.75 -10.22
CA ILE A 381 -21.03 -7.40 -10.66
C ILE A 381 -21.99 -6.92 -11.75
N ASP A 382 -22.29 -7.76 -12.74
CA ASP A 382 -23.22 -7.42 -13.84
C ASP A 382 -24.64 -7.14 -13.33
N ASN A 383 -25.11 -7.90 -12.35
CA ASN A 383 -26.40 -7.63 -11.70
C ASN A 383 -26.44 -6.30 -10.94
N CYS A 384 -25.28 -5.78 -10.50
CA CYS A 384 -25.16 -4.50 -9.81
C CYS A 384 -24.81 -3.32 -10.74
N ALA A 385 -24.55 -3.58 -12.02
CA ALA A 385 -23.94 -2.66 -12.98
C ALA A 385 -24.86 -1.56 -13.56
N LYS A 386 -26.05 -1.32 -12.98
CA LYS A 386 -27.00 -0.31 -13.46
C LYS A 386 -26.45 1.13 -13.48
N THR A 387 -25.45 1.43 -12.65
CA THR A 387 -24.73 2.72 -12.70
C THR A 387 -23.33 2.55 -13.26
N ASP A 388 -22.56 1.63 -12.69
CA ASP A 388 -21.17 1.38 -13.01
C ASP A 388 -20.87 -0.10 -12.91
N ASN A 389 -20.19 -0.64 -13.91
CA ASN A 389 -19.60 -1.98 -13.86
C ASN A 389 -18.12 -1.86 -13.49
N ILE A 390 -17.70 -2.50 -12.39
CA ILE A 390 -16.30 -2.44 -11.93
C ILE A 390 -15.35 -2.96 -13.01
N ARG A 391 -15.71 -4.01 -13.77
CA ARG A 391 -14.87 -4.58 -14.83
C ARG A 391 -14.72 -3.61 -16.01
N GLU A 392 -15.82 -3.01 -16.45
CA GLU A 392 -15.78 -1.99 -17.52
C GLU A 392 -14.98 -0.75 -17.09
N LEU A 393 -15.06 -0.34 -15.81
CA LEU A 393 -14.28 0.78 -15.30
C LEU A 393 -12.77 0.53 -15.38
N ILE A 394 -12.30 -0.70 -15.12
CA ILE A 394 -10.89 -1.08 -15.30
C ILE A 394 -10.51 -0.95 -16.78
N PHE A 395 -11.34 -1.51 -17.67
CA PHE A 395 -11.10 -1.46 -19.11
C PHE A 395 -11.08 -0.02 -19.66
N GLN A 396 -12.02 0.82 -19.24
CA GLN A 396 -12.05 2.24 -19.59
C GLN A 396 -10.82 2.99 -19.10
N CYS A 397 -10.34 2.71 -17.87
CA CYS A 397 -9.09 3.29 -17.38
C CYS A 397 -7.90 2.88 -18.24
N LYS A 398 -7.83 1.61 -18.67
CA LYS A 398 -6.80 1.10 -19.60
C LYS A 398 -6.85 1.84 -20.94
N GLN A 399 -8.03 2.03 -21.52
CA GLN A 399 -8.20 2.78 -22.77
C GLN A 399 -7.75 4.24 -22.62
N LYS A 400 -8.19 4.93 -21.57
CA LYS A 400 -7.80 6.31 -21.28
C LYS A 400 -6.30 6.46 -21.01
N LEU A 401 -5.68 5.49 -20.34
CA LEU A 401 -4.23 5.46 -20.12
C LEU A 401 -3.46 5.38 -21.45
N ILE A 402 -3.96 4.63 -22.42
CA ILE A 402 -3.35 4.47 -23.74
C ILE A 402 -3.52 5.74 -24.57
N SER A 403 -4.72 6.36 -24.54
CA SER A 403 -5.05 7.54 -25.34
C SER A 403 -4.63 8.87 -24.73
N ALA A 404 -4.26 8.92 -23.44
CA ALA A 404 -3.93 10.17 -22.74
C ALA A 404 -2.73 10.90 -23.36
N ASP A 405 -2.89 12.21 -23.55
CA ASP A 405 -1.81 13.11 -23.98
C ASP A 405 -0.73 13.19 -22.88
N PRO A 406 0.56 13.03 -23.20
CA PRO A 406 1.65 13.22 -22.25
C PRO A 406 1.64 14.55 -21.49
N ASN A 407 1.09 15.62 -22.09
CA ASN A 407 1.05 16.97 -21.51
C ASN A 407 -0.25 17.26 -20.73
N GLU A 408 -1.25 16.37 -20.81
CA GLU A 408 -2.49 16.52 -20.05
C GLU A 408 -2.26 16.21 -18.56
N SER A 409 -2.84 17.02 -17.70
CA SER A 409 -2.81 16.81 -16.25
C SER A 409 -4.23 16.77 -15.69
N ILE A 410 -4.44 15.88 -14.72
CA ILE A 410 -5.70 15.69 -14.00
C ILE A 410 -5.36 15.74 -12.51
N LYS A 411 -6.04 16.58 -11.74
CA LYS A 411 -5.79 16.76 -10.29
C LYS A 411 -4.29 16.98 -9.96
N ASN A 412 -3.62 17.86 -10.69
CA ASN A 412 -2.20 18.20 -10.52
C ASN A 412 -1.18 17.06 -10.74
N ILE A 413 -1.60 15.94 -11.34
CA ILE A 413 -0.71 14.86 -11.78
C ILE A 413 -0.92 14.59 -13.27
N SER A 414 0.06 13.98 -13.94
CA SER A 414 -0.09 13.56 -15.35
C SER A 414 -1.36 12.70 -15.51
N ALA A 415 -2.13 12.93 -16.58
CA ALA A 415 -3.31 12.15 -16.91
C ALA A 415 -3.01 10.65 -16.98
N LYS A 416 -1.84 10.26 -17.50
CA LYS A 416 -1.39 8.86 -17.50
C LYS A 416 -1.23 8.31 -16.09
N LYS A 417 -0.59 9.07 -15.19
CA LYS A 417 -0.43 8.67 -13.79
C LYS A 417 -1.80 8.55 -13.10
N TYR A 418 -2.71 9.48 -13.35
CA TYR A 418 -4.07 9.44 -12.82
C TYR A 418 -4.83 8.18 -13.25
N TRP A 419 -4.90 7.90 -14.56
CA TRP A 419 -5.62 6.74 -15.08
C TRP A 419 -4.96 5.41 -14.69
N LEU A 420 -3.63 5.38 -14.57
CA LEU A 420 -2.91 4.21 -14.05
C LEU A 420 -3.30 3.90 -12.61
N LEU A 421 -3.24 4.89 -11.71
CA LEU A 421 -3.60 4.72 -10.31
C LEU A 421 -5.08 4.33 -10.16
N LYS A 422 -5.97 4.99 -10.91
CA LYS A 422 -7.41 4.70 -10.88
C LYS A 422 -7.74 3.30 -11.41
N GLY A 423 -7.13 2.89 -12.51
CA GLY A 423 -7.29 1.55 -13.09
C GLY A 423 -6.79 0.46 -12.13
N ARG A 424 -5.63 0.68 -11.50
CA ARG A 424 -5.08 -0.19 -10.46
C ARG A 424 -6.06 -0.36 -9.29
N ASN A 425 -6.61 0.73 -8.77
CA ASN A 425 -7.55 0.71 -7.66
C ASN A 425 -8.81 -0.11 -7.97
N TYR A 426 -9.36 -0.01 -9.19
CA TYR A 426 -10.48 -0.85 -9.60
C TYR A 426 -10.10 -2.31 -9.79
N LEU A 427 -8.90 -2.58 -10.33
CA LEU A 427 -8.39 -3.93 -10.51
C LEU A 427 -8.17 -4.63 -9.15
N GLU A 428 -7.65 -3.90 -8.17
CA GLU A 428 -7.52 -4.35 -6.79
C GLU A 428 -8.88 -4.65 -6.15
N LYS A 429 -9.88 -3.77 -6.31
CA LYS A 429 -11.26 -4.04 -5.86
C LYS A 429 -11.81 -5.33 -6.47
N TYR A 430 -11.65 -5.51 -7.78
CA TYR A 430 -12.11 -6.71 -8.47
C TYR A 430 -11.39 -7.97 -7.97
N TYR A 431 -10.07 -7.91 -7.81
CA TYR A 431 -9.26 -8.99 -7.25
C TYR A 431 -9.76 -9.40 -5.86
N LEU A 432 -9.95 -8.43 -4.96
CA LEU A 432 -10.34 -8.68 -3.56
C LEU A 432 -11.79 -9.14 -3.43
N LEU A 433 -12.69 -8.77 -4.36
CA LEU A 433 -14.04 -9.36 -4.43
C LEU A 433 -14.01 -10.86 -4.71
N ILE A 434 -13.08 -11.32 -5.57
CA ILE A 434 -12.91 -12.75 -5.86
C ILE A 434 -12.33 -13.48 -4.64
N VAL A 435 -11.34 -12.88 -3.97
CA VAL A 435 -10.78 -13.41 -2.71
C VAL A 435 -11.86 -13.48 -1.62
N PHE A 436 -12.69 -12.45 -1.48
CA PHE A 436 -13.81 -12.47 -0.54
C PHE A 436 -14.83 -13.57 -0.87
N ASN A 437 -15.13 -13.82 -2.13
CA ASN A 437 -16.02 -14.93 -2.51
C ASN A 437 -15.41 -16.30 -2.17
N CYS A 438 -14.09 -16.45 -2.27
CA CYS A 438 -13.37 -17.65 -1.81
C CYS A 438 -13.49 -17.82 -0.28
N TYR A 439 -13.31 -16.74 0.48
CA TYR A 439 -13.54 -16.75 1.93
C TYR A 439 -14.98 -17.19 2.28
N LEU A 440 -15.98 -16.63 1.58
CA LEU A 440 -17.38 -16.97 1.81
C LEU A 440 -17.65 -18.46 1.57
N GLU A 441 -17.10 -19.07 0.53
CA GLU A 441 -17.28 -20.51 0.31
C GLU A 441 -16.83 -21.34 1.51
N GLU A 442 -15.65 -21.04 2.05
CA GLU A 442 -15.06 -21.83 3.12
C GLU A 442 -15.76 -21.59 4.45
N GLN A 443 -16.04 -20.31 4.74
CA GLN A 443 -16.44 -19.87 6.08
C GLN A 443 -17.96 -19.77 6.25
N PHE A 444 -18.72 -19.51 5.17
CA PHE A 444 -20.18 -19.40 5.25
C PHE A 444 -20.86 -20.69 5.74
N PRO A 445 -20.56 -21.90 5.23
CA PRO A 445 -21.18 -23.15 5.69
C PRO A 445 -20.90 -23.46 7.17
N GLN A 446 -19.79 -22.93 7.69
CA GLN A 446 -19.33 -23.12 9.07
C GLN A 446 -19.76 -21.97 10.01
N ASN A 447 -20.55 -21.01 9.50
CA ASN A 447 -21.00 -19.83 10.24
C ASN A 447 -19.85 -18.92 10.73
N PHE A 448 -18.84 -18.72 9.87
CA PHE A 448 -17.72 -17.80 10.08
C PHE A 448 -16.97 -18.00 11.41
N PRO A 449 -16.33 -19.18 11.61
CA PRO A 449 -15.51 -19.45 12.78
C PRO A 449 -14.21 -18.64 12.77
N VAL A 450 -13.68 -18.33 11.58
CA VAL A 450 -12.49 -17.48 11.38
C VAL A 450 -12.93 -16.17 10.74
N ALA A 451 -12.48 -15.04 11.32
CA ALA A 451 -12.71 -13.72 10.76
C ALA A 451 -12.03 -13.58 9.39
N TYR A 452 -12.49 -12.68 8.52
CA TYR A 452 -11.86 -12.44 7.22
C TYR A 452 -10.42 -11.97 7.38
N SER A 453 -10.16 -11.05 8.33
CA SER A 453 -8.80 -10.60 8.65
C SER A 453 -7.85 -11.74 9.06
N ASP A 454 -8.29 -12.61 9.96
CA ASP A 454 -7.49 -13.77 10.36
C ASP A 454 -7.31 -14.76 9.19
N TRP A 455 -8.37 -15.01 8.42
CA TRP A 455 -8.33 -15.96 7.31
C TRP A 455 -7.41 -15.51 6.18
N ILE A 456 -7.41 -14.21 5.84
CA ILE A 456 -6.56 -13.70 4.76
C ILE A 456 -5.09 -13.68 5.18
N ASN A 457 -4.80 -13.48 6.47
CA ASN A 457 -3.45 -13.61 7.02
C ASN A 457 -2.93 -15.05 6.94
N ILE A 458 -3.79 -16.03 7.23
CA ILE A 458 -3.48 -17.46 7.05
C ILE A 458 -3.25 -17.77 5.57
N ASN A 459 -4.06 -17.17 4.68
CA ASN A 459 -4.00 -17.34 3.23
C ASN A 459 -3.21 -16.23 2.51
N SER A 460 -2.05 -15.87 3.08
CA SER A 460 -1.21 -14.76 2.62
C SER A 460 -0.77 -14.83 1.15
N GLN A 461 -0.84 -16.01 0.51
CA GLN A 461 -0.57 -16.18 -0.92
C GLN A 461 -1.40 -15.23 -1.81
N TYR A 462 -2.63 -14.89 -1.40
CA TYR A 462 -3.47 -13.95 -2.15
C TYR A 462 -2.91 -12.53 -2.08
N TYR A 463 -2.48 -12.06 -0.91
CA TYR A 463 -1.80 -10.75 -0.81
C TYR A 463 -0.46 -10.73 -1.54
N ARG A 464 0.29 -11.84 -1.54
CA ARG A 464 1.54 -11.93 -2.29
C ARG A 464 1.34 -11.70 -3.78
N VAL A 465 0.34 -12.33 -4.40
CA VAL A 465 0.01 -12.06 -5.81
C VAL A 465 -0.42 -10.61 -6.00
N LEU A 466 -1.26 -10.05 -5.11
CA LEU A 466 -1.70 -8.66 -5.19
C LEU A 466 -0.54 -7.65 -5.13
N SER A 467 0.53 -7.94 -4.38
CA SER A 467 1.74 -7.11 -4.31
C SER A 467 2.50 -6.96 -5.64
N HIS A 468 2.12 -7.75 -6.66
CA HIS A 468 2.70 -7.71 -8.01
C HIS A 468 1.80 -7.00 -9.03
N ILE A 469 0.69 -6.37 -8.60
CA ILE A 469 -0.30 -5.75 -9.49
C ILE A 469 0.30 -4.81 -10.57
N ASP A 470 1.37 -4.09 -10.24
CA ASP A 470 2.01 -3.11 -11.16
C ASP A 470 2.83 -3.76 -12.29
N GLY A 471 3.17 -5.05 -12.15
CA GLY A 471 4.14 -5.72 -13.01
C GLY A 471 3.55 -6.54 -14.15
N ILE A 472 2.38 -7.12 -13.91
CA ILE A 472 1.88 -8.21 -14.74
C ILE A 472 1.20 -7.68 -16.02
N GLU A 473 0.83 -6.39 -16.09
CA GLU A 473 0.31 -5.78 -17.33
C GLU A 473 1.42 -5.44 -18.36
N ARG A 474 2.70 -5.49 -17.96
CA ARG A 474 3.84 -5.23 -18.88
C ARG A 474 4.15 -6.43 -19.79
N HIS A 475 3.53 -7.59 -19.55
CA HIS A 475 3.71 -8.82 -20.33
C HIS A 475 3.29 -8.72 -21.80
N GLU A 476 2.32 -7.88 -22.12
CA GLU A 476 1.64 -7.91 -23.43
C GLU A 476 1.98 -6.70 -24.29
N MET A 477 3.22 -6.22 -24.20
CA MET A 477 3.68 -5.11 -25.04
C MET A 477 3.96 -5.61 -26.47
N PRO A 478 3.16 -5.22 -27.49
CA PRO A 478 3.40 -5.64 -28.87
C PRO A 478 4.75 -5.12 -29.38
N THR A 479 5.19 -3.97 -28.89
CA THR A 479 6.51 -3.39 -29.13
C THR A 479 7.11 -2.88 -27.82
N ILE A 480 8.38 -3.21 -27.57
CA ILE A 480 9.10 -2.81 -26.35
C ILE A 480 9.55 -1.35 -26.46
N LEU A 481 10.19 -0.99 -27.60
CA LEU A 481 10.69 0.37 -27.84
C LEU A 481 9.66 1.25 -28.54
N ILE A 482 9.40 2.42 -27.95
CA ILE A 482 8.49 3.44 -28.50
C ILE A 482 9.26 4.75 -28.47
N PRO A 483 9.74 5.31 -29.60
CA PRO A 483 10.73 6.40 -29.59
C PRO A 483 10.39 7.61 -28.70
N GLU A 484 9.11 7.95 -28.56
CA GLU A 484 8.63 9.09 -27.76
C GLU A 484 8.28 8.72 -26.32
N ARG A 485 8.35 7.43 -25.96
CA ARG A 485 7.92 6.93 -24.65
C ARG A 485 8.93 6.01 -23.99
N ARG A 486 9.49 5.03 -24.68
CA ARG A 486 10.43 4.03 -24.18
C ARG A 486 11.65 3.92 -25.08
N VAL A 487 12.79 4.19 -24.48
CA VAL A 487 14.07 4.30 -25.17
C VAL A 487 15.11 3.47 -24.46
N MET A 488 16.19 3.13 -25.15
CA MET A 488 17.35 2.55 -24.49
C MET A 488 18.23 3.65 -23.91
N VAL A 489 18.70 3.41 -22.69
CA VAL A 489 19.67 4.25 -22.01
C VAL A 489 20.86 3.38 -21.65
N GLU A 490 22.06 3.86 -21.94
CA GLU A 490 23.30 3.19 -21.56
C GLU A 490 23.40 3.13 -20.03
N ASP A 491 23.85 1.98 -19.53
CA ASP A 491 24.11 1.78 -18.11
C ASP A 491 25.49 2.36 -17.78
N ASP A 492 25.52 3.37 -16.91
CA ASP A 492 26.76 4.04 -16.51
C ASP A 492 27.54 3.21 -15.47
N CYS A 493 28.21 2.16 -15.95
CA CYS A 493 29.01 1.30 -15.10
C CYS A 493 30.11 2.06 -14.33
N THR A 494 30.65 3.14 -14.89
CA THR A 494 31.77 3.86 -14.26
C THR A 494 31.34 4.73 -13.09
N SER A 495 30.22 5.46 -13.17
CA SER A 495 29.77 6.31 -12.06
C SER A 495 29.27 5.51 -10.86
N TYR A 496 28.84 4.27 -11.08
CA TYR A 496 28.42 3.39 -9.99
C TYR A 496 29.59 2.76 -9.24
N ASP A 497 30.81 2.77 -9.78
CA ASP A 497 31.96 2.04 -9.23
C ASP A 497 32.56 2.71 -8.00
N VAL A 498 32.10 2.30 -6.82
CA VAL A 498 32.58 2.81 -5.53
C VAL A 498 33.83 2.05 -5.08
N LEU A 499 34.03 0.82 -5.55
CA LEU A 499 35.15 -0.03 -5.17
C LEU A 499 36.34 0.06 -6.14
N SER A 500 36.21 0.85 -7.21
CA SER A 500 37.24 1.05 -8.22
C SER A 500 37.69 -0.27 -8.90
N SER A 501 36.83 -1.29 -8.91
CA SER A 501 37.15 -2.59 -9.49
C SER A 501 37.07 -2.61 -11.02
N TYR A 502 36.43 -1.59 -11.62
CA TYR A 502 36.24 -1.50 -13.07
C TYR A 502 37.57 -1.38 -13.81
N VAL A 503 38.57 -0.70 -13.25
CA VAL A 503 39.86 -0.54 -13.92
C VAL A 503 40.59 -1.88 -14.07
N GLU A 504 40.50 -2.75 -13.07
CA GLU A 504 41.21 -4.03 -13.04
C GLU A 504 40.43 -5.14 -13.78
N LEU A 505 39.14 -5.25 -13.50
CA LEU A 505 38.30 -6.34 -13.97
C LEU A 505 37.33 -5.93 -15.09
N GLY A 506 37.19 -4.64 -15.38
CA GLY A 506 36.15 -4.07 -16.26
C GLY A 506 34.75 -4.45 -15.84
N VAL A 507 34.55 -4.57 -14.53
CA VAL A 507 33.24 -4.66 -13.88
C VAL A 507 33.29 -3.86 -12.58
N SER A 508 32.22 -3.12 -12.30
CA SER A 508 32.14 -2.24 -11.15
C SER A 508 31.71 -2.97 -9.89
N ASN A 509 32.11 -2.46 -8.72
CA ASN A 509 31.74 -2.99 -7.41
C ASN A 509 31.97 -4.50 -7.21
N PHE A 510 32.97 -5.09 -7.88
CA PHE A 510 33.38 -6.47 -7.67
C PHE A 510 34.01 -6.63 -6.28
N ARG A 511 33.49 -7.58 -5.49
CA ARG A 511 33.97 -7.87 -4.13
C ARG A 511 33.65 -9.29 -3.72
N ASN A 512 34.32 -9.77 -2.68
CA ASN A 512 33.96 -10.98 -1.97
C ASN A 512 33.42 -10.68 -0.56
N LEU A 513 32.72 -11.65 0.01
CA LEU A 513 32.38 -11.69 1.42
C LEU A 513 33.55 -12.34 2.16
N GLN A 514 34.21 -11.58 3.03
CA GLN A 514 35.49 -12.00 3.60
C GLN A 514 35.38 -13.37 4.28
N GLY A 515 36.24 -14.31 3.87
CA GLY A 515 36.29 -15.66 4.40
C GLY A 515 35.29 -16.65 3.81
N LEU A 516 34.40 -16.22 2.89
CA LEU A 516 33.45 -17.09 2.19
C LEU A 516 33.60 -16.95 0.66
N PRO A 517 33.34 -18.02 -0.13
CA PRO A 517 33.40 -17.99 -1.60
C PRO A 517 32.14 -17.35 -2.21
N VAL A 518 31.73 -16.20 -1.67
CA VAL A 518 30.53 -15.46 -2.07
C VAL A 518 30.94 -14.09 -2.58
N TYR A 519 30.57 -13.78 -3.81
CA TYR A 519 31.01 -12.63 -4.58
C TYR A 519 29.83 -11.80 -5.06
N GLY A 520 30.07 -10.50 -5.25
CA GLY A 520 29.09 -9.57 -5.79
C GLY A 520 29.72 -8.60 -6.77
N MET A 521 28.98 -8.22 -7.81
CA MET A 521 29.43 -7.24 -8.81
C MET A 521 28.26 -6.50 -9.46
N ALA A 522 28.55 -5.42 -10.19
CA ALA A 522 27.61 -4.76 -11.11
C ALA A 522 27.41 -5.58 -12.39
N GLN A 523 26.50 -5.14 -13.26
CA GLN A 523 26.24 -5.80 -14.54
C GLN A 523 27.54 -5.92 -15.35
N PRO A 524 28.00 -7.15 -15.69
CA PRO A 524 29.21 -7.31 -16.48
C PRO A 524 28.91 -7.15 -17.99
N THR A 525 29.90 -6.69 -18.74
CA THR A 525 29.99 -6.94 -20.18
C THR A 525 30.56 -8.34 -20.43
N LYS A 526 30.53 -8.81 -21.67
CA LYS A 526 31.18 -10.06 -22.11
C LYS A 526 32.66 -10.13 -21.68
N GLU A 527 33.43 -9.07 -21.90
CA GLU A 527 34.85 -9.02 -21.55
C GLU A 527 35.06 -8.96 -20.03
N GLY A 528 34.20 -8.23 -19.31
CA GLY A 528 34.22 -8.18 -17.85
C GLY A 528 33.94 -9.54 -17.22
N LEU A 529 32.93 -10.25 -17.73
CA LEU A 529 32.59 -11.60 -17.29
C LEU A 529 33.76 -12.57 -17.50
N ALA A 530 34.39 -12.54 -18.68
CA ALA A 530 35.52 -13.42 -18.99
C ALA A 530 36.70 -13.21 -18.01
N ARG A 531 37.03 -11.95 -17.68
CA ARG A 531 38.09 -11.63 -16.70
C ARG A 531 37.76 -12.12 -15.29
N VAL A 532 36.52 -11.91 -14.84
CA VAL A 532 36.07 -12.38 -13.52
C VAL A 532 36.13 -13.91 -13.43
N VAL A 533 35.61 -14.61 -14.44
CA VAL A 533 35.63 -16.07 -14.51
C VAL A 533 37.06 -16.61 -14.49
N ALA A 534 37.95 -16.03 -15.30
CA ALA A 534 39.36 -16.41 -15.33
C ALA A 534 40.05 -16.20 -13.97
N MET A 535 39.73 -15.12 -13.26
CA MET A 535 40.29 -14.85 -11.93
C MET A 535 39.81 -15.83 -10.86
N LEU A 536 38.52 -16.20 -10.87
CA LEU A 536 37.94 -17.13 -9.89
C LEU A 536 38.43 -18.57 -10.08
N LEU A 537 38.86 -18.93 -11.29
CA LEU A 537 39.46 -20.24 -11.60
C LEU A 537 41.00 -20.23 -11.58
N ASP A 538 41.63 -19.07 -11.36
CA ASP A 538 43.08 -18.96 -11.23
C ASP A 538 43.55 -19.72 -9.97
N ARG A 539 44.80 -20.19 -9.98
CA ARG A 539 45.43 -20.97 -8.89
C ARG A 539 45.42 -20.29 -7.52
N ARG A 540 45.11 -18.99 -7.48
CA ARG A 540 44.98 -18.21 -6.24
C ARG A 540 43.65 -18.43 -5.53
N HIS A 541 42.59 -18.75 -6.27
CA HIS A 541 41.25 -18.98 -5.74
C HIS A 541 40.82 -20.44 -5.90
N ASP A 542 41.22 -21.07 -7.01
CA ASP A 542 41.07 -22.50 -7.31
C ASP A 542 39.65 -23.05 -7.09
N HIS A 543 38.63 -22.24 -7.38
CA HIS A 543 37.24 -22.68 -7.21
C HIS A 543 36.89 -23.79 -8.20
N PRO A 544 36.31 -24.93 -7.76
CA PRO A 544 35.94 -26.03 -8.65
C PRO A 544 34.80 -25.67 -9.61
N LYS A 545 33.93 -24.72 -9.22
CA LYS A 545 32.76 -24.26 -9.99
C LYS A 545 32.44 -22.80 -9.69
N ILE A 546 31.79 -22.14 -10.64
CA ILE A 546 31.25 -20.78 -10.48
C ILE A 546 29.75 -20.81 -10.75
N ILE A 547 28.95 -20.28 -9.83
CA ILE A 547 27.50 -20.15 -9.97
C ILE A 547 27.14 -18.67 -10.00
N ALA A 548 26.74 -18.19 -11.18
CA ALA A 548 26.38 -16.80 -11.42
C ALA A 548 24.86 -16.57 -11.39
N PHE A 549 24.45 -15.52 -10.67
CA PHE A 549 23.07 -15.10 -10.52
C PHE A 549 22.88 -13.68 -11.05
N ASN A 550 22.03 -13.54 -12.07
CA ASN A 550 21.54 -12.24 -12.52
C ASN A 550 20.25 -11.89 -11.76
N LEU A 551 20.32 -10.85 -10.94
CA LEU A 551 19.25 -10.40 -10.05
C LEU A 551 18.33 -9.34 -10.66
N ARG A 552 18.57 -8.95 -11.92
CA ARG A 552 17.84 -7.86 -12.57
C ARG A 552 16.40 -8.28 -12.88
N GLU A 553 15.46 -7.43 -12.52
CA GLU A 553 14.05 -7.55 -12.90
C GLU A 553 13.71 -6.68 -14.12
N ASP A 554 14.67 -6.06 -14.77
CA ASP A 554 14.47 -5.21 -15.94
C ASP A 554 15.13 -5.80 -17.20
N LEU A 555 14.83 -5.20 -18.36
CA LEU A 555 15.35 -5.66 -19.64
C LEU A 555 16.74 -5.07 -19.89
N VAL A 556 17.74 -5.94 -20.04
CA VAL A 556 19.12 -5.56 -20.34
C VAL A 556 19.63 -6.22 -21.62
N ILE A 557 20.30 -5.42 -22.45
CA ILE A 557 20.98 -5.86 -23.68
C ILE A 557 22.40 -5.32 -23.68
N GLN A 558 23.37 -6.11 -24.10
CA GLN A 558 24.68 -5.61 -24.49
C GLN A 558 24.67 -5.26 -25.98
N ALA A 559 25.13 -4.07 -26.33
CA ALA A 559 25.39 -3.66 -27.70
C ALA A 559 26.74 -2.94 -27.82
N ASP A 560 27.57 -3.35 -28.78
CA ASP A 560 28.85 -2.68 -29.12
C ASP A 560 29.73 -2.35 -27.89
N GLN A 561 29.91 -3.34 -26.99
CA GLN A 561 30.65 -3.28 -25.71
C GLN A 561 29.97 -2.55 -24.53
N SER A 562 28.86 -1.87 -24.76
CA SER A 562 28.09 -1.20 -23.70
C SER A 562 26.83 -2.00 -23.33
N THR A 563 26.38 -1.88 -22.09
CA THR A 563 25.10 -2.44 -21.63
C THR A 563 24.03 -1.36 -21.62
N TYR A 564 22.82 -1.72 -22.03
CA TYR A 564 21.69 -0.81 -22.17
C TYR A 564 20.46 -1.35 -21.46
N SER A 565 19.72 -0.44 -20.83
CA SER A 565 18.46 -0.71 -20.16
C SER A 565 17.33 0.11 -20.77
N VAL A 566 16.11 -0.43 -20.76
CA VAL A 566 14.93 0.30 -21.23
C VAL A 566 14.41 1.24 -20.15
N ARG A 567 14.13 2.50 -20.52
CA ARG A 567 13.59 3.53 -19.61
C ARG A 567 12.49 4.34 -20.28
N GLU A 568 11.63 5.01 -19.50
CA GLU A 568 10.63 5.92 -20.04
C GLU A 568 11.23 7.32 -20.29
N VAL A 569 10.90 7.95 -21.42
CA VAL A 569 11.40 9.29 -21.79
C VAL A 569 11.04 10.36 -20.73
N GLY A 570 9.89 10.21 -20.07
CA GLY A 570 9.47 11.10 -18.99
C GLY A 570 10.29 10.97 -17.70
N ASN A 571 11.05 9.88 -17.52
CA ASN A 571 11.94 9.69 -16.38
C ASN A 571 13.10 8.75 -16.74
N LEU A 572 14.13 9.29 -17.39
CA LEU A 572 15.32 8.54 -17.80
C LEU A 572 16.18 8.05 -16.63
N ASN A 573 15.92 8.48 -15.40
CA ASN A 573 16.63 7.99 -14.22
C ASN A 573 16.07 6.68 -13.68
N GLN A 574 14.88 6.26 -14.12
CA GLN A 574 14.20 5.08 -13.61
C GLN A 574 14.17 3.96 -14.65
N LEU A 575 14.52 2.74 -14.22
CA LEU A 575 14.45 1.54 -15.05
C LEU A 575 12.99 1.16 -15.35
N LEU A 576 12.75 0.59 -16.54
CA LEU A 576 11.51 -0.10 -16.84
C LEU A 576 11.52 -1.50 -16.21
N LEU A 577 11.11 -1.58 -14.94
CA LEU A 577 11.06 -2.83 -14.18
C LEU A 577 9.98 -3.82 -14.68
N MET A 578 10.25 -5.11 -14.65
CA MET A 578 9.35 -6.19 -15.07
C MET A 578 8.79 -6.93 -13.86
N ASN A 579 8.15 -6.18 -12.96
CA ASN A 579 7.74 -6.69 -11.64
C ASN A 579 6.90 -7.97 -11.78
N GLY A 580 7.15 -8.97 -10.93
CA GLY A 580 6.35 -10.20 -10.88
C GLY A 580 6.43 -11.09 -12.12
N MET A 581 7.32 -10.81 -13.08
CA MET A 581 7.55 -11.69 -14.22
C MET A 581 8.54 -12.80 -13.88
N SER A 582 8.31 -14.01 -14.42
CA SER A 582 9.27 -15.10 -14.31
C SER A 582 10.57 -14.80 -15.06
N ALA A 583 11.68 -15.38 -14.61
CA ALA A 583 12.98 -15.28 -15.28
C ALA A 583 12.91 -15.62 -16.77
N ASN A 584 12.24 -16.73 -17.13
CA ASN A 584 12.04 -17.15 -18.52
C ASN A 584 11.27 -16.11 -19.34
N THR A 585 10.28 -15.44 -18.75
CA THR A 585 9.52 -14.42 -19.46
C THR A 585 10.37 -13.17 -19.73
N ILE A 586 11.15 -12.73 -18.75
CA ILE A 586 12.07 -11.60 -18.91
C ILE A 586 13.08 -11.89 -20.03
N GLU A 587 13.67 -13.09 -20.04
CA GLU A 587 14.62 -13.49 -21.08
C GLU A 587 14.00 -13.58 -22.47
N LYS A 588 12.76 -14.06 -22.58
CA LYS A 588 11.99 -14.01 -23.85
C LYS A 588 11.76 -12.58 -24.32
N MET A 589 11.54 -11.65 -23.39
CA MET A 589 11.38 -10.23 -23.72
C MET A 589 12.70 -9.56 -24.11
N GLU A 590 13.82 -9.91 -23.46
CA GLU A 590 15.16 -9.48 -23.89
C GLU A 590 15.46 -10.00 -25.31
N PHE A 591 15.11 -11.25 -25.60
CA PHE A 591 15.23 -11.79 -26.97
C PHE A 591 14.35 -11.03 -27.97
N LYS A 592 13.09 -10.71 -27.61
CA LYS A 592 12.21 -9.88 -28.44
C LYS A 592 12.78 -8.48 -28.66
N LEU A 593 13.33 -7.86 -27.61
CA LEU A 593 13.99 -6.54 -27.71
C LEU A 593 15.17 -6.59 -28.67
N LYS A 594 16.00 -7.64 -28.59
CA LYS A 594 17.07 -7.88 -29.57
C LYS A 594 16.53 -7.97 -31.00
N GLN A 595 15.45 -8.73 -31.24
CA GLN A 595 14.83 -8.82 -32.57
C GLN A 595 14.32 -7.46 -33.07
N GLU A 596 13.68 -6.67 -32.20
CA GLU A 596 13.24 -5.30 -32.53
C GLU A 596 14.42 -4.39 -32.89
N LEU A 597 15.54 -4.52 -32.19
CA LEU A 597 16.76 -3.76 -32.50
C LEU A 597 17.33 -4.19 -33.85
N LEU A 598 17.52 -5.49 -34.09
CA LEU A 598 18.05 -5.98 -35.37
C LEU A 598 17.17 -5.63 -36.57
N SER A 599 15.87 -5.36 -36.37
CA SER A 599 14.93 -5.00 -37.44
C SER A 599 15.15 -3.60 -38.04
N LYS A 600 15.89 -2.70 -37.37
CA LYS A 600 16.13 -1.33 -37.84
C LYS A 600 17.63 -1.04 -37.87
N SER A 601 18.06 -0.18 -38.80
CA SER A 601 19.48 0.18 -38.94
C SER A 601 19.94 1.29 -37.99
N LYS A 602 19.02 2.06 -37.40
CA LYS A 602 19.31 3.13 -36.44
C LYS A 602 18.25 3.19 -35.35
N HIS A 603 18.69 3.42 -34.12
CA HIS A 603 17.87 3.52 -32.93
C HIS A 603 18.13 4.81 -32.19
N THR A 604 17.09 5.38 -31.59
CA THR A 604 17.23 6.48 -30.65
C THR A 604 17.63 5.92 -29.29
N ILE A 605 18.82 6.29 -28.82
CA ILE A 605 19.36 5.90 -27.52
C ILE A 605 19.82 7.13 -26.75
N TYR A 606 20.03 6.97 -25.44
CA TYR A 606 20.61 7.97 -24.56
C TYR A 606 21.87 7.40 -23.93
N GLU A 607 23.00 8.12 -24.01
CA GLU A 607 24.25 7.71 -23.33
C GLU A 607 24.17 7.91 -21.82
N SER A 608 23.34 8.85 -21.36
CA SER A 608 23.04 9.06 -19.94
C SER A 608 21.72 9.81 -19.78
N PRO A 609 21.08 9.78 -18.60
CA PRO A 609 19.83 10.50 -18.35
C PRO A 609 19.91 12.02 -18.55
N GLY A 610 21.11 12.61 -18.48
CA GLY A 610 21.33 14.05 -18.69
C GLY A 610 21.67 14.43 -20.14
N ASN A 611 21.95 13.44 -21.00
CA ASN A 611 22.33 13.68 -22.40
C ASN A 611 21.10 13.72 -23.31
N GLY A 612 21.22 14.39 -24.46
CA GLY A 612 20.18 14.37 -25.49
C GLY A 612 20.14 13.04 -26.26
N PRO A 613 19.03 12.72 -26.94
CA PRO A 613 18.90 11.50 -27.73
C PRO A 613 19.90 11.47 -28.90
N LYS A 614 20.51 10.31 -29.13
CA LYS A 614 21.40 10.04 -30.27
C LYS A 614 20.84 8.92 -31.13
N LYS A 615 20.98 9.04 -32.46
CA LYS A 615 20.66 7.98 -33.41
C LYS A 615 21.89 7.15 -33.72
N VAL A 616 21.94 5.93 -33.23
CA VAL A 616 23.09 5.03 -33.35
C VAL A 616 22.68 3.76 -34.10
N GLY A 617 23.57 3.24 -34.95
CA GLY A 617 23.42 1.91 -35.54
C GLY A 617 24.19 0.92 -34.70
N LEU A 618 23.50 -0.08 -34.15
CA LEU A 618 24.09 -1.09 -33.27
C LEU A 618 24.47 -2.33 -34.08
N THR A 619 25.64 -2.91 -33.84
CA THR A 619 26.13 -4.04 -34.66
C THR A 619 26.12 -5.38 -33.91
N GLU A 620 26.80 -5.48 -32.77
CA GLU A 620 26.86 -6.70 -31.98
C GLU A 620 25.86 -6.61 -30.82
N ILE A 621 24.69 -7.22 -30.97
CA ILE A 621 23.61 -7.18 -29.97
C ILE A 621 23.48 -8.55 -29.30
N LEU A 622 23.66 -8.61 -27.98
CA LEU A 622 23.59 -9.82 -27.17
C LEU A 622 22.66 -9.62 -25.97
N THR A 623 21.86 -10.64 -25.67
CA THR A 623 21.12 -10.73 -24.40
C THR A 623 22.04 -11.18 -23.26
N SER A 624 21.63 -10.96 -22.01
CA SER A 624 22.37 -11.49 -20.84
C SER A 624 22.56 -13.00 -20.94
N ARG A 625 21.50 -13.75 -21.30
CA ARG A 625 21.55 -15.20 -21.49
C ARG A 625 22.62 -15.61 -22.51
N GLU A 626 22.68 -14.94 -23.66
CA GLU A 626 23.65 -15.24 -24.71
C GLU A 626 25.11 -14.95 -24.29
N ILE A 627 25.35 -13.90 -23.50
CA ILE A 627 26.69 -13.59 -22.97
C ILE A 627 27.18 -14.72 -22.08
N PHE A 628 26.35 -15.17 -21.14
CA PHE A 628 26.69 -16.27 -20.25
C PHE A 628 26.81 -17.60 -21.00
N GLU A 629 25.93 -17.92 -21.95
CA GLU A 629 26.05 -19.13 -22.77
C GLU A 629 27.34 -19.15 -23.60
N GLN A 630 27.79 -18.00 -24.11
CA GLN A 630 29.10 -17.89 -24.76
C GLN A 630 30.23 -18.26 -23.80
N GLN A 631 30.23 -17.67 -22.60
CA GLN A 631 31.25 -17.96 -21.58
C GLN A 631 31.21 -19.42 -21.10
N ILE A 632 30.02 -20.02 -20.94
CA ILE A 632 29.85 -21.42 -20.51
C ILE A 632 30.48 -22.40 -21.53
N ARG A 633 30.44 -22.08 -22.83
CA ARG A 633 31.11 -22.89 -23.87
C ARG A 633 32.63 -22.88 -23.72
N GLU A 634 33.20 -21.77 -23.27
CA GLU A 634 34.64 -21.65 -23.01
C GLU A 634 35.02 -22.19 -21.62
N THR A 635 34.09 -22.13 -20.68
CA THR A 635 34.29 -22.51 -19.27
C THR A 635 33.11 -23.33 -18.75
N PRO A 636 33.10 -24.66 -18.94
CA PRO A 636 31.98 -25.53 -18.54
C PRO A 636 31.71 -25.57 -17.02
N GLN A 637 32.63 -25.06 -16.20
CA GLN A 637 32.50 -24.94 -14.74
C GLN A 637 31.57 -23.78 -14.32
N LEU A 638 31.22 -22.88 -15.25
CA LEU A 638 30.30 -21.78 -15.02
C LEU A 638 28.85 -22.25 -15.19
N LEU A 639 28.01 -21.91 -14.22
CA LEU A 639 26.56 -22.06 -14.27
C LEU A 639 25.89 -20.68 -14.19
N TYR A 640 24.79 -20.50 -14.91
CA TYR A 640 24.09 -19.22 -14.97
C TYR A 640 22.59 -19.36 -14.66
N TYR A 641 22.14 -18.57 -13.69
CA TYR A 641 20.75 -18.48 -13.27
C TYR A 641 20.26 -17.03 -13.34
N ARG A 642 19.11 -16.80 -13.99
CA ARG A 642 18.36 -15.54 -13.91
C ARG A 642 17.36 -15.65 -12.76
N MET A 643 17.42 -14.72 -11.82
CA MET A 643 16.60 -14.70 -10.60
C MET A 643 16.18 -13.26 -10.28
N PRO A 644 15.14 -12.74 -10.95
CA PRO A 644 14.73 -11.34 -10.81
C PRO A 644 14.28 -11.05 -9.36
N ILE A 645 14.87 -10.02 -8.75
CA ILE A 645 14.49 -9.53 -7.42
C ILE A 645 14.05 -8.07 -7.52
N LYS A 646 12.96 -7.74 -6.82
CA LYS A 646 12.44 -6.37 -6.73
C LYS A 646 13.48 -5.42 -6.14
N ASP A 647 13.70 -4.30 -6.79
CA ASP A 647 14.63 -3.30 -6.25
C ASP A 647 14.08 -2.66 -4.97
N GLU A 648 14.99 -2.32 -4.05
CA GLU A 648 14.68 -1.68 -2.75
C GLU A 648 13.66 -2.44 -1.84
N GLN A 649 13.41 -3.73 -2.11
CA GLN A 649 12.52 -4.57 -1.31
C GLN A 649 13.23 -5.85 -0.83
N SER A 650 12.71 -6.47 0.23
CA SER A 650 13.16 -7.80 0.63
C SER A 650 12.84 -8.81 -0.48
N PRO A 651 13.73 -9.77 -0.79
CA PRO A 651 13.38 -10.91 -1.63
C PRO A 651 12.17 -11.65 -1.04
N PRO A 652 11.29 -12.21 -1.90
CA PRO A 652 10.16 -13.00 -1.44
C PRO A 652 10.64 -14.38 -0.94
N GLU A 653 9.83 -15.06 -0.12
CA GLU A 653 10.19 -16.32 0.55
C GLU A 653 10.64 -17.40 -0.44
N GLU A 654 10.00 -17.46 -1.62
CA GLU A 654 10.33 -18.43 -2.67
C GLU A 654 11.77 -18.24 -3.20
N THR A 655 12.33 -17.03 -3.08
CA THR A 655 13.73 -16.76 -3.45
C THR A 655 14.70 -17.45 -2.49
N PHE A 656 14.38 -17.48 -1.19
CA PHE A 656 15.20 -18.18 -0.21
C PHE A 656 15.19 -19.69 -0.47
N ASP A 657 14.01 -20.26 -0.74
CA ASP A 657 13.85 -21.68 -1.07
C ASP A 657 14.57 -22.04 -2.36
N TYR A 658 14.47 -21.18 -3.39
CA TYR A 658 15.14 -21.40 -4.66
C TYR A 658 16.66 -21.37 -4.52
N LEU A 659 17.23 -20.36 -3.84
CA LEU A 659 18.67 -20.32 -3.53
C LEU A 659 19.10 -21.54 -2.71
N MET A 660 18.33 -21.90 -1.69
CA MET A 660 18.60 -23.09 -0.88
C MET A 660 18.60 -24.36 -1.72
N SER A 661 17.66 -24.51 -2.67
CA SER A 661 17.59 -25.67 -3.56
C SER A 661 18.85 -25.80 -4.43
N ILE A 662 19.32 -24.69 -5.03
CA ILE A 662 20.54 -24.68 -5.85
C ILE A 662 21.77 -25.00 -5.00
N VAL A 663 21.89 -24.36 -3.83
CA VAL A 663 23.03 -24.56 -2.92
C VAL A 663 22.99 -25.96 -2.28
N LYS A 664 21.82 -26.55 -2.08
CA LYS A 664 21.68 -27.90 -1.52
C LYS A 664 22.28 -28.96 -2.44
N ASP A 665 22.06 -28.83 -3.74
CA ASP A 665 22.38 -29.85 -4.74
C ASP A 665 23.85 -29.82 -5.22
N LEU A 666 24.67 -28.90 -4.69
CA LEU A 666 26.10 -28.78 -5.01
C LEU A 666 26.96 -29.63 -4.06
N PRO A 667 27.52 -30.78 -4.52
CA PRO A 667 28.38 -31.62 -3.69
C PRO A 667 29.71 -30.95 -3.33
N GLU A 668 30.18 -30.01 -4.16
CA GLU A 668 31.45 -29.30 -3.97
C GLU A 668 31.49 -28.48 -2.67
N ILE A 669 30.32 -28.15 -2.11
CA ILE A 669 30.22 -27.46 -0.82
C ILE A 669 30.80 -28.29 0.34
N TYR A 670 30.90 -29.62 0.18
CA TYR A 670 31.41 -30.51 1.24
C TYR A 670 32.82 -31.06 0.97
N GLN A 671 33.39 -30.81 -0.22
CA GLN A 671 34.58 -31.53 -0.69
C GLN A 671 35.87 -30.68 -0.67
N ASP A 672 35.79 -29.39 -0.98
CA ASP A 672 36.98 -28.50 -1.07
C ASP A 672 36.93 -27.40 -0.01
N GLU A 673 38.07 -27.01 0.59
CA GLU A 673 38.07 -25.91 1.58
C GLU A 673 37.53 -24.59 0.99
N ASP A 674 37.83 -24.30 -0.28
CA ASP A 674 37.36 -23.10 -0.98
C ASP A 674 35.95 -23.26 -1.58
N GLY A 675 35.58 -24.49 -2.00
CA GLY A 675 34.28 -24.85 -2.57
C GLY A 675 33.79 -23.94 -3.71
N PRO A 676 32.52 -24.07 -4.16
CA PRO A 676 32.05 -23.36 -5.34
C PRO A 676 31.90 -21.85 -5.08
N ALA A 677 32.32 -21.03 -6.06
CA ALA A 677 32.15 -19.58 -6.01
C ALA A 677 30.73 -19.17 -6.42
N PHE A 678 30.02 -18.47 -5.54
CA PHE A 678 28.71 -17.87 -5.86
C PHE A 678 28.89 -16.41 -6.22
N ILE A 679 28.46 -15.99 -7.40
CA ILE A 679 28.56 -14.60 -7.84
C ILE A 679 27.19 -13.99 -8.15
N PHE A 680 26.88 -12.87 -7.51
CA PHE A 680 25.61 -12.16 -7.65
C PHE A 680 25.82 -10.83 -8.38
N HIS A 681 24.92 -10.50 -9.33
CA HIS A 681 24.96 -9.19 -9.97
C HIS A 681 23.57 -8.59 -10.22
N CYS A 682 23.47 -7.28 -10.05
CA CYS A 682 22.33 -6.44 -10.46
C CYS A 682 22.82 -5.32 -11.39
N LEU A 683 22.10 -4.20 -11.52
CA LEU A 683 22.58 -3.07 -12.34
C LEU A 683 23.92 -2.53 -11.82
N ASP A 684 23.97 -2.17 -10.54
CA ASP A 684 25.08 -1.45 -9.91
C ASP A 684 25.89 -2.28 -8.91
N GLY A 685 25.47 -3.51 -8.63
CA GLY A 685 26.15 -4.40 -7.68
C GLY A 685 25.96 -4.05 -6.21
N LYS A 686 24.95 -3.22 -5.89
CA LYS A 686 24.68 -2.72 -4.54
C LYS A 686 23.55 -3.51 -3.88
N SER A 687 22.35 -2.93 -3.69
CA SER A 687 21.28 -3.43 -2.82
C SER A 687 20.92 -4.90 -3.04
N ARG A 688 20.46 -5.27 -4.24
CA ARG A 688 20.04 -6.64 -4.58
C ARG A 688 21.17 -7.65 -4.44
N THR A 689 22.35 -7.29 -4.96
CA THR A 689 23.58 -8.09 -4.87
C THR A 689 23.96 -8.36 -3.41
N THR A 690 24.06 -7.33 -2.58
CA THR A 690 24.43 -7.45 -1.16
C THR A 690 23.45 -8.34 -0.40
N ILE A 691 22.14 -8.20 -0.63
CA ILE A 691 21.15 -9.04 0.05
C ILE A 691 21.32 -10.52 -0.31
N CYS A 692 21.52 -10.86 -1.59
CA CYS A 692 21.72 -12.25 -1.99
C CYS A 692 23.06 -12.83 -1.51
N MET A 693 24.11 -12.01 -1.50
CA MET A 693 25.38 -12.39 -0.87
C MET A 693 25.18 -12.75 0.61
N ALA A 694 24.39 -11.96 1.34
CA ALA A 694 24.07 -12.23 2.74
C ALA A 694 23.30 -13.55 2.92
N ILE A 695 22.28 -13.78 2.08
CA ILE A 695 21.47 -15.00 2.13
C ILE A 695 22.35 -16.23 1.90
N VAL A 696 23.15 -16.25 0.84
CA VAL A 696 24.03 -17.40 0.57
C VAL A 696 25.16 -17.53 1.58
N GLY A 697 25.68 -16.41 2.11
CA GLY A 697 26.61 -16.44 3.23
C GLY A 697 26.03 -17.11 4.48
N LEU A 698 24.76 -16.81 4.82
CA LEU A 698 24.04 -17.48 5.90
C LEU A 698 23.81 -18.97 5.63
N ILE A 699 23.44 -19.35 4.40
CA ILE A 699 23.27 -20.76 4.02
C ILE A 699 24.60 -21.50 4.15
N TRP A 700 25.69 -20.89 3.69
CA TRP A 700 27.04 -21.46 3.75
C TRP A 700 27.49 -21.67 5.20
N CYS A 701 27.37 -20.65 6.05
CA CYS A 701 27.70 -20.74 7.48
C CYS A 701 26.79 -21.74 8.22
N ASN A 702 25.52 -21.89 7.85
CA ASN A 702 24.68 -22.93 8.43
C ASN A 702 25.13 -24.34 8.02
N LYS A 703 25.64 -24.51 6.80
CA LYS A 703 26.15 -25.81 6.33
C LYS A 703 27.52 -26.19 6.91
N ARG A 704 28.43 -25.22 7.10
CA ARG A 704 29.82 -25.47 7.55
C ARG A 704 30.09 -25.09 9.00
N GLY A 705 29.18 -24.37 9.64
CA GLY A 705 29.35 -23.76 10.96
C GLY A 705 29.69 -22.28 10.86
N PHE A 706 29.17 -21.50 11.80
CA PHE A 706 29.54 -20.10 11.95
C PHE A 706 30.93 -19.96 12.60
N PRO A 707 31.73 -18.98 12.15
CA PRO A 707 33.03 -18.69 12.73
C PRO A 707 32.91 -18.06 14.13
N THR A 708 34.04 -18.00 14.83
CA THR A 708 34.20 -17.33 16.14
C THR A 708 33.77 -15.87 16.08
N GLY A 709 33.08 -15.37 17.11
CA GLY A 709 32.50 -14.01 17.15
C GLY A 709 30.97 -13.99 17.04
N THR A 710 30.35 -15.13 16.74
CA THR A 710 28.89 -15.27 16.55
C THR A 710 28.17 -15.80 17.77
N ARG A 711 28.90 -16.32 18.77
CA ARG A 711 28.32 -16.91 19.99
C ARG A 711 28.12 -15.85 21.08
N PRO A 712 27.26 -16.12 22.09
CA PRO A 712 27.10 -15.24 23.24
C PRO A 712 28.46 -15.00 23.93
N GLY A 713 28.84 -13.72 24.10
CA GLY A 713 30.09 -13.34 24.78
C GLY A 713 31.32 -13.21 23.88
N GLU A 714 31.22 -13.54 22.57
CA GLU A 714 32.33 -13.39 21.61
C GLU A 714 32.26 -12.09 20.80
N GLN A 715 31.23 -11.27 20.98
CA GLN A 715 30.98 -10.05 20.22
C GLN A 715 31.79 -8.87 20.77
N GLU A 716 32.35 -8.05 19.88
CA GLU A 716 32.93 -6.78 20.27
C GLU A 716 31.85 -5.80 20.76
N PRO A 717 32.06 -5.11 21.89
CA PRO A 717 31.09 -4.12 22.38
C PRO A 717 31.00 -2.93 21.40
N ALA A 718 29.78 -2.48 21.10
CA ALA A 718 29.56 -1.35 20.22
C ALA A 718 30.05 -0.04 20.87
N CYS A 719 31.11 0.57 20.31
CA CYS A 719 31.81 1.73 20.89
C CYS A 719 31.30 3.11 20.42
N VAL A 720 30.17 3.20 19.71
CA VAL A 720 29.68 4.47 19.11
C VAL A 720 28.40 5.03 19.76
N PRO A 721 28.25 6.37 19.86
CA PRO A 721 26.99 7.01 20.26
C PRO A 721 25.84 6.57 19.32
N ASN A 722 24.66 6.28 19.86
CA ASN A 722 23.50 5.71 19.14
C ASN A 722 23.67 4.26 18.61
N ALA A 723 24.58 3.48 19.19
CA ALA A 723 24.84 2.06 18.86
C ALA A 723 23.58 1.18 18.66
N LYS A 724 22.47 1.46 19.35
CA LYS A 724 21.20 0.72 19.18
C LYS A 724 20.73 0.64 17.72
N TYR A 725 20.97 1.68 16.91
CA TYR A 725 20.51 1.71 15.52
C TYR A 725 21.51 1.07 14.56
N THR A 726 22.81 1.24 14.77
CA THR A 726 23.85 0.52 14.01
C THR A 726 23.82 -0.98 14.31
N CYS A 727 23.35 -1.37 15.51
CA CYS A 727 23.07 -2.76 15.88
C CYS A 727 21.67 -3.26 15.43
N GLY A 728 20.89 -2.47 14.68
CA GLY A 728 19.61 -2.91 14.11
C GLY A 728 18.49 -3.17 15.13
N GLU A 729 18.48 -2.51 16.29
CA GLU A 729 17.48 -2.71 17.36
C GLU A 729 16.12 -2.04 17.10
N PHE A 730 15.60 -2.16 15.87
CA PHE A 730 14.29 -1.63 15.50
C PHE A 730 13.15 -2.34 16.24
N ALA A 731 12.04 -1.63 16.50
CA ALA A 731 10.93 -2.17 17.28
C ALA A 731 10.34 -3.46 16.67
N VAL A 732 10.19 -3.51 15.35
CA VAL A 732 9.72 -4.71 14.63
C VAL A 732 10.70 -5.87 14.73
N VAL A 733 12.01 -5.61 14.58
CA VAL A 733 13.07 -6.63 14.71
C VAL A 733 13.12 -7.18 16.12
N ARG A 734 13.03 -6.33 17.15
CA ARG A 734 12.99 -6.77 18.56
C ARG A 734 11.77 -7.63 18.87
N LYS A 735 10.59 -7.33 18.28
CA LYS A 735 9.40 -8.18 18.42
C LYS A 735 9.62 -9.54 17.76
N LEU A 736 10.16 -9.57 16.54
CA LEU A 736 10.49 -10.81 15.81
C LEU A 736 11.48 -11.69 16.58
N VAL A 737 12.59 -11.10 17.04
CA VAL A 737 13.64 -11.80 17.79
C VAL A 737 13.13 -12.45 19.07
N ARG A 738 12.12 -11.86 19.72
CA ARG A 738 11.51 -12.40 20.95
C ARG A 738 10.61 -13.61 20.71
N ILE A 739 10.00 -13.71 19.52
CA ILE A 739 9.08 -14.82 19.19
C ILE A 739 9.80 -15.98 18.50
N LEU A 740 11.01 -15.76 17.96
CA LEU A 740 11.80 -16.81 17.31
C LEU A 740 12.53 -17.70 18.35
N PRO A 741 12.55 -19.03 18.14
CA PRO A 741 13.42 -19.92 18.91
C PRO A 741 14.89 -19.50 18.78
N ASN A 742 15.58 -19.32 19.91
CA ASN A 742 16.95 -18.78 19.93
C ASN A 742 17.11 -17.46 19.13
N GLY A 743 16.06 -16.63 19.02
CA GLY A 743 16.04 -15.50 18.09
C GLY A 743 17.18 -14.51 18.29
N HIS A 744 17.67 -14.33 19.52
CA HIS A 744 18.85 -13.51 19.78
C HIS A 744 20.10 -14.08 19.09
N GLN A 745 20.30 -15.39 19.12
CA GLN A 745 21.41 -16.05 18.44
C GLN A 745 21.27 -15.94 16.91
N MET A 746 20.07 -16.19 16.38
CA MET A 746 19.79 -16.03 14.94
C MET A 746 20.10 -14.60 14.47
N LYS A 747 19.76 -13.59 15.29
CA LYS A 747 20.12 -12.20 15.01
C LYS A 747 21.63 -11.98 14.97
N ARG A 748 22.41 -12.56 15.91
CA ARG A 748 23.88 -12.43 15.92
C ARG A 748 24.51 -12.97 14.64
N GLU A 749 24.01 -14.09 14.16
CA GLU A 749 24.46 -14.73 12.92
C GLU A 749 24.17 -13.86 11.69
N VAL A 750 23.00 -13.24 11.62
CA VAL A 750 22.66 -12.26 10.59
C VAL A 750 23.55 -11.02 10.68
N ASP A 751 23.70 -10.45 11.88
CA ASP A 751 24.55 -9.26 12.10
C ASP A 751 25.99 -9.54 11.65
N TYR A 752 26.55 -10.70 11.98
CA TYR A 752 27.90 -11.09 11.59
C TYR A 752 28.10 -11.05 10.06
N ILE A 753 27.17 -11.63 9.30
CA ILE A 753 27.24 -11.62 7.83
C ILE A 753 27.12 -10.20 7.28
N LEU A 754 26.23 -9.37 7.86
CA LEU A 754 26.07 -7.97 7.46
C LEU A 754 27.34 -7.14 7.72
N ASP A 755 27.99 -7.37 8.87
CA ASP A 755 29.23 -6.70 9.24
C ASP A 755 30.38 -7.08 8.31
N LYS A 756 30.51 -8.38 7.99
CA LYS A 756 31.55 -8.86 7.05
C LYS A 756 31.41 -8.31 5.64
N MET A 757 30.19 -8.04 5.19
CA MET A 757 29.97 -7.35 3.92
C MET A 757 30.32 -5.86 3.98
N SER A 758 30.20 -5.23 5.14
CA SER A 758 30.53 -3.82 5.32
C SER A 758 32.04 -3.58 5.32
N GLU A 759 32.85 -4.53 5.80
CA GLU A 759 34.31 -4.45 5.76
C GLU A 759 34.86 -4.35 4.33
N THR A 760 34.14 -4.91 3.34
CA THR A 760 34.55 -4.88 1.93
C THR A 760 33.92 -3.73 1.13
N MET A 761 33.13 -2.87 1.78
CA MET A 761 32.47 -1.70 1.18
C MET A 761 32.90 -0.40 1.86
N THR A 762 32.68 0.75 1.22
CA THR A 762 32.88 2.03 1.90
C THR A 762 31.87 2.15 3.07
N PRO A 763 32.33 2.33 4.33
CA PRO A 763 31.50 2.08 5.52
C PRO A 763 30.16 2.83 5.55
N MET A 764 30.12 4.08 5.06
CA MET A 764 28.96 4.96 5.28
C MET A 764 27.76 4.79 4.32
N HIS A 765 27.90 4.20 3.14
CA HIS A 765 26.87 4.33 2.10
C HIS A 765 26.02 3.08 1.85
N TYR A 766 26.43 1.89 2.33
CA TYR A 766 25.79 0.63 1.92
C TYR A 766 25.61 -0.42 3.03
N HIS A 767 25.98 -0.12 4.27
CA HIS A 767 25.63 -0.98 5.40
C HIS A 767 24.13 -0.82 5.72
N ILE A 768 23.35 -1.89 5.53
CA ILE A 768 21.88 -1.82 5.53
C ILE A 768 21.29 -1.18 6.81
N ARG A 769 21.89 -1.44 7.98
CA ARG A 769 21.44 -0.86 9.26
C ARG A 769 21.71 0.64 9.34
N GLU A 770 22.84 1.10 8.81
CA GLU A 770 23.20 2.52 8.74
C GLU A 770 22.37 3.27 7.69
N VAL A 771 22.08 2.63 6.56
CA VAL A 771 21.20 3.19 5.52
C VAL A 771 19.82 3.47 6.12
N ILE A 772 19.23 2.49 6.83
CA ILE A 772 17.94 2.70 7.52
C ILE A 772 18.03 3.90 8.47
N PHE A 773 19.05 3.97 9.33
CA PHE A 773 19.23 5.08 10.26
C PHE A 773 19.39 6.44 9.56
N SER A 774 20.18 6.49 8.49
CA SER A 774 20.42 7.72 7.70
C SER A 774 19.14 8.23 7.05
N TYR A 775 18.33 7.34 6.47
CA TYR A 775 17.03 7.72 5.90
C TYR A 775 16.07 8.26 6.96
N TYR A 776 15.96 7.60 8.12
CA TYR A 776 15.08 8.06 9.21
C TYR A 776 15.46 9.44 9.78
N ASN A 777 16.75 9.79 9.78
CA ASN A 777 17.21 11.09 10.30
C ASN A 777 17.25 12.22 9.25
N LYS A 778 17.01 11.92 7.98
CA LYS A 778 16.89 12.93 6.91
C LYS A 778 15.48 13.51 6.78
N VAL A 779 14.49 12.95 7.49
CA VAL A 779 13.07 13.36 7.48
C VAL A 779 12.80 14.43 8.52
#